data_AF-A0A1A3EFJ9-F1
#
_entry.id   AF-A0A1A3EFJ9-F1
#
_cell.length_a   1.000
_cell.length_b   1.000
_cell.length_c   1.000
_cell.angle_alpha   90.00
_cell.angle_beta   90.00
_cell.angle_gamma   90.00
#
_symmetry.space_group_name_H-M   'P 1'
#
loop_
_entity.id
_entity.type
_entity.pdbx_description
1 polymer ?
#
loop_
_entity_poly.entity_id
_entity_poly.type
_entity_poly.pdbx_seq_one_letter_code
_entity_poly.pdbx_strand_id
1 'polypeptide(L)'
;MEANMMLTDRLARVAEMTDRWIGWFRLPTPVGLAVLIGLREQLREKNLYDTGRGPDDHPPGGNGVASCRDARTLDGTNNDLQYPLMGALGSRFGRNVATGLTYPEEPDRILEPNPRVISRRLLARDSFKPASTLNLLAAAWIQFEVHDWFSHGTTDEAPWQIPVAASDLWPESPMTIKRTTPDPSPDASGPPTFVTQDTHWWDGSQIYGNTSGFADGLRTGQLGQVKIDDVGLHPEKLETYLDPHGAVRANFWVGLALLHSLFLREHNAICRELHRHYPQMSDQQLYDKARLVNSALMAKIHTLEWTPAIIAHPTTESAMRANWFGVLGQHFEDRYGRITPNEVLQGIPGSPTDHDGVPYSLTEEFVAVYRMHPLIPDDYVVRSLRDDQELAHYELPDLAQPQVRERLAQWETDDWFYSLGVAHPGQITLHNFPIHLQDFHRVNDIPIDLAAADILRIRERGVPRYNAFRRMLRLKPAATFEDLTDNPVWAQELRDIYGDVERVDLMIGLYAEPKPPGFGFSDTAFRIFILMASRRLRSDRFFTTDFTPAMYTEAGMTWVQTNSMRTLLLRHFPALEPTLRSVRNPFAPWPRTPARPWTRMSPAPTTTRRYPPPPGPEPTYVPYSDALEQPGAEEDREIDAIVKALRGNNEWAYKKFHHGLRDAHAKTLAVLRGELVVYPDLPPELAQGLFAQPRSYPVITRLSTTSGVIRSDQIRGVHGLAIKVLLDEPGQRILADDDAATQDFLLVTHREFPFADVRAYLRRGMPLAWLLARLSDPALTAVGALLTRAKSVLGRVGVALPNAVEIFIEPNTHILGQNFYSSAPIRWGEHVAKFEIVPLSESVTTLAGQPLPAETGYDAYRSQVFDFFATDSAEFELRAQLCTDLARMPIEDATVPWPEELSPHIGVAKLRYQQQNPDSPDRRRFGDDVLSYNSWRGLAAHRPLGPINRLKLKVYEASSTFRHDKNHVRPLEPTVADLPQ
;
A
#
# COMPACT_ATOMS: atom_id res chain seq x y z
N MET A 1 -30.43 -32.72 19.65
CA MET A 1 -30.42 -31.26 19.40
C MET A 1 -29.66 -30.52 20.51
N GLU A 2 -30.02 -30.70 21.80
CA GLU A 2 -29.31 -30.09 22.94
C GLU A 2 -27.81 -30.44 23.05
N ALA A 3 -27.42 -31.70 22.80
CA ALA A 3 -26.01 -32.11 22.85
C ALA A 3 -25.15 -31.47 21.73
N ASN A 4 -25.74 -31.19 20.56
CA ASN A 4 -25.07 -30.52 19.45
C ASN A 4 -24.94 -29.01 19.72
N MET A 5 -25.99 -28.42 20.29
CA MET A 5 -26.03 -27.01 20.71
C MET A 5 -25.00 -26.73 21.82
N MET A 6 -24.84 -27.63 22.79
CA MET A 6 -23.80 -27.55 23.83
C MET A 6 -22.37 -27.66 23.27
N LEU A 7 -22.16 -28.40 22.18
CA LEU A 7 -20.83 -28.58 21.57
C LEU A 7 -20.42 -27.34 20.77
N THR A 8 -21.33 -26.79 19.96
CA THR A 8 -21.11 -25.53 19.23
C THR A 8 -20.84 -24.37 20.16
N ASP A 9 -21.61 -24.26 21.26
CA ASP A 9 -21.40 -23.21 22.28
C ASP A 9 -20.01 -23.32 22.95
N ARG A 10 -19.56 -24.55 23.24
CA ARG A 10 -18.23 -24.80 23.81
C ARG A 10 -17.12 -24.43 22.81
N LEU A 11 -17.27 -24.79 21.54
CA LEU A 11 -16.31 -24.44 20.49
C LEU A 11 -16.23 -22.93 20.26
N ALA A 12 -17.36 -22.22 20.26
CA ALA A 12 -17.42 -20.77 20.17
C ALA A 12 -16.70 -20.09 21.35
N ARG A 13 -16.93 -20.57 22.59
CA ARG A 13 -16.20 -20.06 23.77
C ARG A 13 -14.70 -20.32 23.70
N VAL A 14 -14.29 -21.50 23.21
CA VAL A 14 -12.87 -21.81 23.00
C VAL A 14 -12.25 -20.87 21.95
N ALA A 15 -12.97 -20.60 20.85
CA ALA A 15 -12.54 -19.64 19.84
C ALA A 15 -12.38 -18.23 20.42
N GLU A 16 -13.37 -17.74 21.17
CA GLU A 16 -13.31 -16.44 21.88
C GLU A 16 -12.11 -16.36 22.83
N MET A 17 -11.92 -17.36 23.69
CA MET A 17 -10.80 -17.39 24.63
C MET A 17 -9.44 -17.42 23.92
N THR A 18 -9.32 -18.23 22.88
CA THR A 18 -8.09 -18.35 22.08
C THR A 18 -7.75 -17.03 21.40
N ASP A 19 -8.76 -16.39 20.81
CA ASP A 19 -8.62 -15.10 20.15
C ASP A 19 -8.24 -13.98 21.13
N ARG A 20 -8.87 -13.92 22.31
CA ARG A 20 -8.54 -12.91 23.32
C ARG A 20 -7.14 -13.08 23.92
N TRP A 21 -6.59 -14.29 23.94
CA TRP A 21 -5.28 -14.57 24.53
C TRP A 21 -4.13 -14.49 23.52
N ILE A 22 -4.33 -15.02 22.31
CA ILE A 22 -3.28 -15.13 21.28
C ILE A 22 -3.55 -14.18 20.10
N GLY A 23 -4.82 -13.99 19.73
CA GLY A 23 -5.25 -13.35 18.49
C GLY A 23 -5.29 -14.35 17.32
N TRP A 24 -6.43 -14.45 16.63
CA TRP A 24 -6.63 -15.40 15.53
C TRP A 24 -5.57 -15.27 14.42
N PHE A 25 -5.08 -14.05 14.16
CA PHE A 25 -4.11 -13.74 13.12
C PHE A 25 -2.68 -14.18 13.46
N ARG A 26 -2.40 -14.58 14.71
CA ARG A 26 -1.10 -15.14 15.10
C ARG A 26 -1.05 -16.67 15.02
N LEU A 27 -2.19 -17.30 14.73
CA LEU A 27 -2.32 -18.75 14.68
C LEU A 27 -1.98 -19.28 13.27
N PRO A 28 -1.49 -20.53 13.16
CA PRO A 28 -1.40 -21.21 11.86
C PRO A 28 -2.76 -21.22 11.16
N THR A 29 -2.76 -21.06 9.83
CA THR A 29 -3.98 -20.86 9.03
C THR A 29 -5.14 -21.81 9.34
N PRO A 30 -4.96 -23.15 9.45
CA PRO A 30 -6.08 -24.04 9.76
C PRO A 30 -6.71 -23.78 11.14
N VAL A 31 -5.89 -23.41 12.12
CA VAL A 31 -6.36 -23.09 13.48
C VAL A 31 -7.02 -21.72 13.49
N GLY A 32 -6.41 -20.73 12.83
CA GLY A 32 -7.01 -19.40 12.67
C GLY A 32 -8.37 -19.46 11.96
N LEU A 33 -8.52 -20.31 10.93
CA LEU A 33 -9.79 -20.53 10.24
C LEU A 33 -10.86 -21.10 11.17
N ALA A 34 -10.51 -22.12 11.97
CA ALA A 34 -11.43 -22.69 12.95
C ALA A 34 -11.89 -21.65 13.99
N VAL A 35 -10.97 -20.79 14.43
CA VAL A 35 -11.28 -19.67 15.32
C VAL A 35 -12.22 -18.67 14.65
N LEU A 36 -11.95 -18.23 13.42
CA LEU A 36 -12.82 -17.31 12.69
C LEU A 36 -14.22 -17.87 12.44
N ILE A 37 -14.34 -19.17 12.15
CA ILE A 37 -15.64 -19.85 12.03
C ILE A 37 -16.39 -19.76 13.37
N GLY A 38 -15.73 -20.12 14.47
CA GLY A 38 -16.34 -20.05 15.81
C GLY A 38 -16.82 -18.64 16.19
N LEU A 39 -16.00 -17.62 15.88
CA LEU A 39 -16.35 -16.22 16.13
C LEU A 39 -17.51 -15.74 15.26
N ARG A 40 -17.55 -16.14 13.98
CA ARG A 40 -18.67 -15.81 13.08
C ARG A 40 -19.97 -16.42 13.56
N GLU A 41 -19.99 -17.70 13.95
CA GLU A 41 -21.22 -18.34 14.47
C GLU A 41 -21.70 -17.66 15.76
N GLN A 42 -20.78 -17.28 16.65
CA GLN A 42 -21.12 -16.54 17.87
C GLN A 42 -21.70 -15.14 17.58
N LEU A 43 -21.15 -14.43 16.59
CA LEU A 43 -21.68 -13.13 16.16
C LEU A 43 -23.04 -13.27 15.47
N ARG A 44 -23.26 -14.31 14.66
CA ARG A 44 -24.58 -14.58 14.04
C ARG A 44 -25.66 -14.76 15.09
N GLU A 45 -25.38 -15.56 16.11
CA GLU A 45 -26.36 -15.84 17.17
C GLU A 45 -26.65 -14.61 18.05
N LYS A 46 -25.66 -13.73 18.27
CA LYS A 46 -25.70 -12.75 19.36
C LYS A 46 -25.48 -11.29 18.94
N ASN A 47 -25.38 -10.99 17.65
CA ASN A 47 -25.11 -9.64 17.12
C ASN A 47 -25.94 -9.32 15.88
N LEU A 48 -27.15 -9.87 15.79
CA LEU A 48 -28.14 -9.47 14.81
C LEU A 48 -29.39 -9.06 15.58
N TYR A 49 -29.79 -7.80 15.42
CA TYR A 49 -30.95 -7.24 16.09
C TYR A 49 -31.83 -6.55 15.08
N ASP A 50 -33.08 -6.98 15.04
CA ASP A 50 -34.12 -6.34 14.24
C ASP A 50 -34.54 -5.02 14.88
N THR A 51 -34.69 -3.99 14.05
CA THR A 51 -35.27 -2.70 14.43
C THR A 51 -36.76 -2.62 14.08
N GLY A 52 -37.32 -3.73 13.60
CA GLY A 52 -38.74 -3.87 13.25
C GLY A 52 -39.11 -3.03 12.04
N ARG A 53 -40.41 -2.71 11.96
CA ARG A 53 -40.99 -1.82 10.95
C ARG A 53 -41.94 -0.84 11.63
N GLY A 54 -42.13 0.30 10.99
CA GLY A 54 -43.11 1.30 11.40
C GLY A 54 -44.55 0.85 11.13
N PRO A 55 -45.54 1.43 11.84
CA PRO A 55 -46.95 1.15 11.60
C PRO A 55 -47.41 1.41 10.16
N ASP A 56 -46.74 2.32 9.44
CA ASP A 56 -47.11 2.74 8.08
C ASP A 56 -46.32 1.99 6.98
N ASP A 57 -45.39 1.10 7.36
CA ASP A 57 -44.56 0.35 6.41
C ASP A 57 -45.37 -0.77 5.77
N HIS A 58 -45.76 -0.59 4.50
CA HIS A 58 -46.55 -1.55 3.75
C HIS A 58 -45.93 -1.85 2.38
N PRO A 59 -45.98 -3.11 1.91
CA PRO A 59 -45.53 -3.43 0.55
C PRO A 59 -46.33 -2.63 -0.48
N PRO A 60 -45.70 -2.16 -1.57
CA PRO A 60 -46.42 -1.43 -2.62
C PRO A 60 -47.61 -2.26 -3.15
N GLY A 61 -48.74 -1.57 -3.40
CA GLY A 61 -49.99 -2.17 -3.86
C GLY A 61 -49.80 -3.03 -5.11
N GLY A 62 -50.26 -4.28 -5.05
CA GLY A 62 -49.88 -5.37 -5.97
C GLY A 62 -50.28 -5.23 -7.43
N ASN A 63 -49.51 -4.48 -8.21
CA ASN A 63 -49.46 -4.58 -9.67
C ASN A 63 -47.99 -4.84 -10.08
N GLY A 64 -47.50 -6.09 -9.92
CA GLY A 64 -46.13 -6.45 -10.30
C GLY A 64 -45.55 -7.78 -9.77
N VAL A 65 -46.26 -8.49 -8.90
CA VAL A 65 -45.76 -9.70 -8.18
C VAL A 65 -45.33 -10.86 -9.10
N ALA A 66 -45.71 -10.86 -10.38
CA ALA A 66 -45.29 -11.93 -11.30
C ALA A 66 -43.84 -11.79 -11.79
N SER A 67 -43.29 -10.56 -11.96
CA SER A 67 -41.93 -10.39 -12.51
C SER A 67 -40.82 -10.51 -11.47
N CYS A 68 -41.13 -10.38 -10.18
CA CYS A 68 -40.12 -10.46 -9.14
C CYS A 68 -39.56 -11.87 -8.95
N ARG A 69 -40.27 -12.94 -9.32
CA ARG A 69 -39.78 -14.31 -9.12
C ARG A 69 -38.53 -14.61 -9.93
N ASP A 70 -38.42 -14.08 -11.14
CA ASP A 70 -37.37 -14.41 -12.10
C ASP A 70 -36.32 -13.29 -12.29
N ALA A 71 -36.47 -12.17 -11.57
CA ALA A 71 -35.64 -10.97 -11.72
C ALA A 71 -35.50 -10.18 -10.40
N ARG A 72 -34.39 -9.43 -10.28
CA ARG A 72 -34.23 -8.42 -9.22
C ARG A 72 -35.12 -7.21 -9.52
N THR A 73 -35.95 -6.81 -8.55
CA THR A 73 -36.76 -5.59 -8.62
C THR A 73 -35.88 -4.33 -8.52
N LEU A 74 -36.37 -3.18 -8.96
CA LEU A 74 -35.60 -1.93 -8.91
C LEU A 74 -35.51 -1.35 -7.49
N ASP A 75 -36.54 -1.58 -6.66
CA ASP A 75 -36.62 -1.05 -5.30
C ASP A 75 -36.18 -2.06 -4.23
N GLY A 76 -35.66 -3.22 -4.64
CA GLY A 76 -35.25 -4.29 -3.74
C GLY A 76 -36.40 -5.08 -3.10
N THR A 77 -37.67 -4.78 -3.45
CA THR A 77 -38.81 -5.52 -2.89
C THR A 77 -38.89 -6.95 -3.41
N ASN A 78 -39.49 -7.85 -2.64
CA ASN A 78 -39.71 -9.25 -3.01
C ASN A 78 -38.42 -10.02 -3.34
N ASN A 79 -37.27 -9.62 -2.78
CA ASN A 79 -36.13 -10.52 -2.69
C ASN A 79 -36.49 -11.68 -1.76
N ASP A 80 -36.97 -11.39 -0.54
CA ASP A 80 -37.68 -12.39 0.24
C ASP A 80 -39.18 -12.36 -0.07
N LEU A 81 -39.72 -13.50 -0.50
CA LEU A 81 -41.12 -13.64 -0.93
C LEU A 81 -42.12 -13.67 0.23
N GLN A 82 -41.66 -13.96 1.44
CA GLN A 82 -42.48 -13.93 2.66
C GLN A 82 -42.43 -12.54 3.32
N TYR A 83 -41.32 -11.81 3.16
CA TYR A 83 -41.11 -10.48 3.71
C TYR A 83 -40.80 -9.45 2.60
N PRO A 84 -41.79 -9.01 1.80
CA PRO A 84 -41.56 -8.23 0.58
C PRO A 84 -40.75 -6.94 0.72
N LEU A 85 -40.80 -6.22 1.85
CA LEU A 85 -40.00 -5.00 2.03
C LEU A 85 -38.60 -5.26 2.59
N MET A 86 -38.20 -6.51 2.85
CA MET A 86 -36.91 -6.78 3.48
C MET A 86 -35.78 -6.33 2.56
N GLY A 87 -34.89 -5.48 3.08
CA GLY A 87 -33.78 -4.89 2.34
C GLY A 87 -34.17 -3.94 1.19
N ALA A 88 -35.45 -3.59 1.05
CA ALA A 88 -35.93 -2.67 0.02
C ALA A 88 -35.60 -1.20 0.37
N LEU A 89 -35.77 -0.29 -0.60
CA LEU A 89 -35.73 1.15 -0.37
C LEU A 89 -36.62 1.55 0.81
N GLY A 90 -36.14 2.47 1.66
CA GLY A 90 -36.87 2.89 2.85
C GLY A 90 -36.86 1.87 4.00
N SER A 91 -36.17 0.73 3.87
CA SER A 91 -36.00 -0.20 4.99
C SER A 91 -35.22 0.44 6.13
N ARG A 92 -35.56 0.10 7.37
CA ARG A 92 -34.74 0.46 8.53
C ARG A 92 -33.38 -0.23 8.49
N PHE A 93 -32.34 0.48 8.94
CA PHE A 93 -31.07 -0.12 9.28
C PHE A 93 -31.21 -1.00 10.53
N GLY A 94 -30.76 -2.25 10.45
CA GLY A 94 -30.67 -3.12 11.62
C GLY A 94 -29.55 -2.71 12.58
N ARG A 95 -29.33 -3.52 13.63
CA ARG A 95 -28.22 -3.31 14.56
C ARG A 95 -27.37 -4.56 14.76
N ASN A 96 -26.07 -4.38 14.95
CA ASN A 96 -25.14 -5.42 15.41
C ASN A 96 -24.90 -5.41 16.92
N VAL A 97 -25.50 -4.45 17.61
CA VAL A 97 -25.45 -4.28 19.06
C VAL A 97 -26.87 -4.25 19.61
N ALA A 98 -27.04 -4.59 20.89
CA ALA A 98 -28.36 -4.65 21.50
C ALA A 98 -29.06 -3.27 21.43
N THR A 99 -30.30 -3.24 20.94
CA THR A 99 -31.07 -2.00 20.69
C THR A 99 -31.25 -1.14 21.94
N GLY A 100 -31.32 -1.73 23.13
CA GLY A 100 -31.35 -0.98 24.40
C GLY A 100 -30.09 -0.14 24.68
N LEU A 101 -29.02 -0.31 23.89
CA LEU A 101 -27.76 0.43 24.00
C LEU A 101 -27.52 1.36 22.81
N THR A 102 -28.50 1.54 21.92
CA THR A 102 -28.36 2.36 20.70
C THR A 102 -29.04 3.72 20.81
N TYR A 103 -29.24 4.21 22.03
CA TYR A 103 -29.69 5.58 22.25
C TYR A 103 -28.52 6.55 22.01
N PRO A 104 -28.72 7.62 21.24
CA PRO A 104 -27.73 8.68 21.15
C PRO A 104 -27.52 9.31 22.53
N GLU A 105 -26.32 9.86 22.75
CA GLU A 105 -26.06 10.66 23.94
C GLU A 105 -26.96 11.91 23.95
N GLU A 106 -27.21 12.44 25.14
CA GLU A 106 -27.97 13.68 25.32
C GLU A 106 -27.43 14.80 24.39
N PRO A 107 -28.29 15.64 23.80
CA PRO A 107 -27.88 16.66 22.83
C PRO A 107 -26.72 17.55 23.28
N ASP A 108 -26.65 17.88 24.58
CA ASP A 108 -25.58 18.71 25.14
C ASP A 108 -24.22 17.99 25.18
N ARG A 109 -24.22 16.65 25.19
CA ARG A 109 -23.01 15.81 25.26
C ARG A 109 -22.58 15.27 23.90
N ILE A 110 -23.48 15.23 22.92
CA ILE A 110 -23.20 14.66 21.60
C ILE A 110 -22.08 15.43 20.86
N LEU A 111 -21.91 16.70 21.19
CA LEU A 111 -20.84 17.56 20.67
C LEU A 111 -19.54 17.45 21.47
N GLU A 112 -19.45 16.59 22.49
CA GLU A 112 -18.26 16.42 23.33
C GLU A 112 -17.55 15.07 23.11
N PRO A 113 -16.23 15.06 22.87
CA PRO A 113 -15.40 16.21 22.49
C PRO A 113 -15.82 16.81 21.14
N ASN A 114 -15.50 18.08 20.91
CA ASN A 114 -15.91 18.83 19.73
C ASN A 114 -15.49 18.12 18.42
N PRO A 115 -16.43 17.78 17.52
CA PRO A 115 -16.12 17.07 16.27
C PRO A 115 -15.13 17.80 15.35
N ARG A 116 -15.19 19.14 15.30
CA ARG A 116 -14.23 19.96 14.52
C ARG A 116 -12.83 19.92 15.12
N VAL A 117 -12.71 19.90 16.45
CA VAL A 117 -11.41 19.71 17.13
C VAL A 117 -10.82 18.34 16.78
N ILE A 118 -11.63 17.27 16.81
CA ILE A 118 -11.18 15.92 16.42
C ILE A 118 -10.78 15.89 14.93
N SER A 119 -11.61 16.46 14.05
CA SER A 119 -11.33 16.58 12.62
C SER A 119 -9.95 17.19 12.38
N ARG A 120 -9.66 18.33 13.01
CA ARG A 120 -8.39 19.04 12.82
C ARG A 120 -7.19 18.37 13.50
N ARG A 121 -7.36 17.84 14.72
CA ARG A 121 -6.23 17.36 15.54
C ARG A 121 -5.90 15.88 15.37
N LEU A 122 -6.86 15.05 14.95
CA LEU A 122 -6.67 13.60 14.88
C LEU A 122 -6.88 13.03 13.48
N LEU A 123 -7.60 13.73 12.59
CA LEU A 123 -7.95 13.20 11.28
C LEU A 123 -7.20 13.89 10.14
N ALA A 124 -7.06 15.22 10.17
CA ALA A 124 -6.43 16.01 9.12
C ALA A 124 -5.10 15.41 8.67
N ARG A 125 -4.94 15.20 7.37
CA ARG A 125 -3.72 14.65 6.80
C ARG A 125 -2.58 15.66 6.93
N ASP A 126 -1.53 15.27 7.62
CA ASP A 126 -0.26 16.02 7.70
C ASP A 126 0.66 15.73 6.51
N SER A 127 0.63 14.49 6.05
CA SER A 127 1.43 13.88 5.00
C SER A 127 0.69 12.65 4.51
N PHE A 128 0.71 12.43 3.19
CA PHE A 128 0.04 11.27 2.61
C PHE A 128 0.72 9.98 3.05
N LYS A 129 -0.01 9.13 3.77
CA LYS A 129 0.45 7.81 4.18
C LYS A 129 -0.13 6.77 3.22
N PRO A 130 0.64 6.21 2.26
CA PRO A 130 0.10 5.32 1.24
C PRO A 130 -0.16 3.90 1.79
N ALA A 131 -1.28 3.30 1.41
CA ALA A 131 -1.56 1.88 1.59
C ALA A 131 -0.89 1.08 0.45
N SER A 132 0.40 0.80 0.59
CA SER A 132 1.24 0.23 -0.47
C SER A 132 0.87 -1.20 -0.90
N THR A 133 -0.02 -1.88 -0.17
CA THR A 133 -0.55 -3.20 -0.55
C THR A 133 -1.70 -3.13 -1.56
N LEU A 134 -2.27 -1.94 -1.77
CA LEU A 134 -3.41 -1.68 -2.64
C LEU A 134 -3.03 -0.67 -3.73
N ASN A 135 -3.75 -0.74 -4.84
CA ASN A 135 -3.82 0.36 -5.79
C ASN A 135 -5.05 1.24 -5.55
N LEU A 136 -5.09 2.40 -6.19
CA LEU A 136 -6.15 3.38 -6.02
C LEU A 136 -7.50 2.90 -6.58
N LEU A 137 -7.51 1.93 -7.52
CA LEU A 137 -8.75 1.27 -7.94
C LEU A 137 -9.47 0.57 -6.78
N ALA A 138 -8.75 0.08 -5.76
CA ALA A 138 -9.38 -0.51 -4.58
C ALA A 138 -10.20 0.50 -3.77
N ALA A 139 -9.77 1.77 -3.73
CA ALA A 139 -10.53 2.85 -3.09
C ALA A 139 -11.76 3.27 -3.90
N ALA A 140 -11.62 3.36 -5.23
CA ALA A 140 -12.76 3.59 -6.11
C ALA A 140 -13.80 2.45 -5.99
N TRP A 141 -13.33 1.20 -5.93
CA TRP A 141 -14.18 0.01 -5.80
C TRP A 141 -15.03 0.02 -4.55
N ILE A 142 -14.43 0.34 -3.39
CA ILE A 142 -15.20 0.26 -2.14
C ILE A 142 -16.27 1.33 -2.05
N GLN A 143 -16.02 2.53 -2.60
CA GLN A 143 -17.04 3.55 -2.73
C GLN A 143 -18.12 3.14 -3.75
N PHE A 144 -17.72 2.52 -4.87
CA PHE A 144 -18.64 2.01 -5.89
C PHE A 144 -19.62 0.96 -5.32
N GLU A 145 -19.15 0.12 -4.41
CA GLU A 145 -19.98 -0.87 -3.71
C GLU A 145 -20.86 -0.23 -2.63
N VAL A 146 -20.36 0.78 -1.90
CA VAL A 146 -21.20 1.54 -0.94
C VAL A 146 -22.38 2.21 -1.64
N HIS A 147 -22.21 2.70 -2.87
CA HIS A 147 -23.30 3.25 -3.69
C HIS A 147 -24.36 2.21 -4.10
N ASP A 148 -24.11 0.90 -3.93
CA ASP A 148 -25.11 -0.14 -4.10
C ASP A 148 -25.88 -0.44 -2.80
N TRP A 149 -25.22 -0.25 -1.65
CA TRP A 149 -25.62 -0.88 -0.41
C TRP A 149 -26.43 0.00 0.52
N PHE A 150 -26.06 1.27 0.67
CA PHE A 150 -26.72 2.14 1.62
C PHE A 150 -26.43 3.62 1.40
N SER A 151 -27.40 4.43 1.78
CA SER A 151 -27.20 5.83 2.10
C SER A 151 -28.25 6.31 3.10
N HIS A 152 -27.95 7.43 3.75
CA HIS A 152 -28.88 8.09 4.66
C HIS A 152 -29.23 9.47 4.12
N GLY A 153 -30.51 9.82 4.19
CA GLY A 153 -30.97 11.18 3.91
C GLY A 153 -30.46 12.18 4.95
N THR A 154 -30.44 13.46 4.55
CA THR A 154 -30.16 14.58 5.46
C THR A 154 -31.29 15.61 5.42
N THR A 155 -31.52 16.29 6.53
CA THR A 155 -32.52 17.34 6.67
C THR A 155 -31.90 18.66 7.12
N ASP A 156 -32.44 19.77 6.60
CA ASP A 156 -32.15 21.13 7.04
C ASP A 156 -32.89 21.51 8.33
N GLU A 157 -33.75 20.63 8.85
CA GLU A 157 -34.45 20.85 10.12
C GLU A 157 -33.50 20.72 11.31
N ALA A 158 -33.41 21.80 12.09
CA ALA A 158 -32.63 21.90 13.32
C ALA A 158 -31.18 21.38 13.18
N PRO A 159 -30.37 21.92 12.25
CA PRO A 159 -29.04 21.40 11.98
C PRO A 159 -28.13 21.57 13.20
N TRP A 160 -27.15 20.68 13.33
CA TRP A 160 -26.16 20.75 14.39
C TRP A 160 -25.29 22.01 14.26
N GLN A 161 -25.10 22.69 15.38
CA GLN A 161 -24.29 23.89 15.49
C GLN A 161 -23.01 23.56 16.25
N ILE A 162 -21.89 23.48 15.55
CA ILE A 162 -20.59 23.08 16.12
C ILE A 162 -19.79 24.35 16.41
N PRO A 163 -19.42 24.61 17.67
CA PRO A 163 -18.55 25.73 17.99
C PRO A 163 -17.21 25.60 17.27
N VAL A 164 -16.79 26.68 16.62
CA VAL A 164 -15.51 26.77 15.92
C VAL A 164 -14.60 27.71 16.72
N ALA A 165 -13.33 27.35 16.88
CA ALA A 165 -12.37 28.22 17.57
C ALA A 165 -12.11 29.48 16.74
N ALA A 166 -11.90 30.64 17.40
CA ALA A 166 -11.65 31.90 16.70
C ALA A 166 -10.41 31.89 15.79
N SER A 167 -9.48 30.95 15.99
CA SER A 167 -8.28 30.75 15.17
C SER A 167 -8.47 29.72 14.04
N ASP A 168 -9.62 29.07 13.94
CA ASP A 168 -9.94 28.14 12.86
C ASP A 168 -10.25 28.93 11.57
N LEU A 169 -9.92 28.36 10.42
CA LEU A 169 -10.13 28.98 9.11
C LEU A 169 -11.51 28.67 8.51
N TRP A 170 -12.35 27.91 9.21
CA TRP A 170 -13.70 27.61 8.74
C TRP A 170 -14.52 28.90 8.55
N PRO A 171 -15.25 29.06 7.43
CA PRO A 171 -15.84 30.34 7.05
C PRO A 171 -17.00 30.79 7.96
N GLU A 172 -17.68 29.86 8.63
CA GLU A 172 -18.84 30.13 9.48
C GLU A 172 -18.55 29.86 10.96
N SER A 173 -19.11 30.64 11.87
CA SER A 173 -18.99 30.32 13.31
C SER A 173 -20.33 30.64 14.01
N PRO A 174 -21.07 29.62 14.48
CA PRO A 174 -20.75 28.17 14.46
C PRO A 174 -20.76 27.51 13.07
N MET A 175 -20.09 26.36 12.94
CA MET A 175 -20.18 25.47 11.78
C MET A 175 -21.54 24.74 11.79
N THR A 176 -22.21 24.70 10.65
CA THR A 176 -23.51 24.01 10.49
C THR A 176 -23.33 22.63 9.86
N ILE A 177 -23.89 21.59 10.48
CA ILE A 177 -23.99 20.24 9.89
C ILE A 177 -25.46 19.78 9.90
N LYS A 178 -26.03 19.47 8.73
CA LYS A 178 -27.40 18.96 8.57
C LYS A 178 -27.63 17.70 9.41
N ARG A 179 -28.85 17.41 9.84
CA ARG A 179 -29.16 16.18 10.62
C ARG A 179 -29.45 14.99 9.71
N THR A 180 -29.37 13.77 10.24
CA THR A 180 -29.82 12.58 9.52
C THR A 180 -31.34 12.63 9.47
N THR A 181 -31.94 12.39 8.30
CA THR A 181 -33.40 12.37 8.17
C THR A 181 -33.97 11.31 9.14
N PRO A 182 -34.87 11.69 10.06
CA PRO A 182 -35.51 10.74 10.96
C PRO A 182 -36.28 9.66 10.18
N ASP A 183 -36.41 8.48 10.77
CA ASP A 183 -37.36 7.47 10.29
C ASP A 183 -38.77 8.09 10.19
N PRO A 184 -39.46 7.99 9.02
CA PRO A 184 -40.78 8.56 8.83
C PRO A 184 -41.88 7.85 9.63
N SER A 185 -41.66 6.64 10.12
CA SER A 185 -42.62 5.87 10.89
C SER A 185 -41.97 5.27 12.16
N PRO A 186 -41.41 6.08 13.07
CA PRO A 186 -40.58 5.60 14.18
C PRO A 186 -41.41 4.93 15.27
N ASP A 187 -40.81 3.98 16.00
CA ASP A 187 -41.39 3.51 17.26
C ASP A 187 -41.15 4.54 18.37
N ALA A 188 -42.22 5.14 18.89
CA ALA A 188 -42.16 6.17 19.91
C ALA A 188 -41.54 5.71 21.26
N SER A 189 -41.49 4.40 21.50
CA SER A 189 -40.95 3.81 22.73
C SER A 189 -39.53 3.24 22.57
N GLY A 190 -39.05 3.11 21.34
CA GLY A 190 -37.76 2.53 21.00
C GLY A 190 -36.63 3.56 20.86
N PRO A 191 -35.39 3.11 20.65
CA PRO A 191 -34.30 3.99 20.23
C PRO A 191 -34.58 4.56 18.83
N PRO A 192 -33.99 5.71 18.46
CA PRO A 192 -34.12 6.26 17.12
C PRO A 192 -33.68 5.27 16.03
N THR A 193 -34.51 5.15 15.02
CA THR A 193 -34.27 4.38 13.79
C THR A 193 -34.07 5.32 12.62
N PHE A 194 -33.43 4.80 11.57
CA PHE A 194 -33.20 5.51 10.32
C PHE A 194 -33.44 4.55 9.16
N VAL A 195 -33.79 5.11 8.00
CA VAL A 195 -34.11 4.35 6.79
C VAL A 195 -33.08 4.62 5.70
N THR A 196 -32.84 3.61 4.87
CA THR A 196 -31.94 3.71 3.72
C THR A 196 -32.60 4.39 2.53
N GLN A 197 -31.85 5.18 1.75
CA GLN A 197 -32.30 5.67 0.43
C GLN A 197 -31.87 4.76 -0.73
N ASP A 198 -31.11 3.70 -0.43
CA ASP A 198 -30.67 2.65 -1.38
C ASP A 198 -31.15 1.27 -0.92
N THR A 199 -31.12 0.26 -1.79
CA THR A 199 -31.47 -1.09 -1.38
C THR A 199 -30.33 -1.68 -0.53
N HIS A 200 -30.66 -2.48 0.49
CA HIS A 200 -29.62 -3.21 1.25
C HIS A 200 -29.08 -4.43 0.50
N TRP A 201 -29.68 -4.80 -0.63
CA TRP A 201 -29.29 -5.95 -1.43
C TRP A 201 -28.03 -5.65 -2.24
N TRP A 202 -27.28 -6.69 -2.58
CA TRP A 202 -26.16 -6.56 -3.49
C TRP A 202 -26.64 -6.80 -4.92
N ASP A 203 -27.31 -5.80 -5.48
CA ASP A 203 -28.22 -5.95 -6.62
C ASP A 203 -27.82 -5.12 -7.85
N GLY A 204 -26.71 -4.38 -7.74
CA GLY A 204 -26.15 -3.55 -8.79
C GLY A 204 -26.87 -2.21 -8.97
N SER A 205 -27.62 -1.75 -7.97
CA SER A 205 -28.41 -0.51 -8.00
C SER A 205 -27.58 0.74 -8.36
N GLN A 206 -26.28 0.76 -8.06
CA GLN A 206 -25.38 1.83 -8.53
C GLN A 206 -25.30 1.90 -10.06
N ILE A 207 -25.49 0.78 -10.78
CA ILE A 207 -25.53 0.74 -12.25
C ILE A 207 -26.95 0.93 -12.79
N TYR A 208 -27.94 0.27 -12.17
CA TYR A 208 -29.29 0.15 -12.74
C TYR A 208 -30.28 1.19 -12.22
N GLY A 209 -29.92 1.89 -11.14
CA GLY A 209 -30.76 2.85 -10.44
C GLY A 209 -31.96 2.23 -9.73
N ASN A 210 -32.58 3.06 -8.88
CA ASN A 210 -33.67 2.68 -7.99
C ASN A 210 -35.05 3.18 -8.46
N THR A 211 -35.11 3.85 -9.62
CA THR A 211 -36.34 4.42 -10.18
C THR A 211 -36.60 3.91 -11.59
N SER A 212 -37.88 3.73 -11.94
CA SER A 212 -38.28 3.34 -13.30
C SER A 212 -37.84 4.37 -14.34
N GLY A 213 -37.91 5.67 -14.02
CA GLY A 213 -37.47 6.74 -14.92
C GLY A 213 -35.99 6.62 -15.32
N PHE A 214 -35.11 6.31 -14.37
CA PHE A 214 -33.70 6.05 -14.67
C PHE A 214 -33.53 4.75 -15.45
N ALA A 215 -34.11 3.64 -14.98
CA ALA A 215 -33.95 2.32 -15.59
C ALA A 215 -34.46 2.28 -17.05
N ASP A 216 -35.64 2.83 -17.33
CA ASP A 216 -36.20 2.92 -18.67
C ASP A 216 -35.39 3.88 -19.56
N GLY A 217 -34.93 4.99 -18.98
CA GLY A 217 -34.06 5.94 -19.65
C GLY A 217 -32.72 5.34 -20.06
N LEU A 218 -32.16 4.48 -19.22
CA LEU A 218 -30.89 3.78 -19.41
C LEU A 218 -30.99 2.72 -20.52
N ARG A 219 -32.12 2.04 -20.67
CA ARG A 219 -32.28 0.94 -21.63
C ARG A 219 -32.34 1.39 -23.09
N THR A 220 -31.73 0.59 -23.97
CA THR A 220 -31.82 0.77 -25.43
C THR A 220 -33.14 0.25 -26.00
N GLY A 221 -33.79 -0.69 -25.29
CA GLY A 221 -34.95 -1.44 -25.79
C GLY A 221 -34.59 -2.51 -26.83
N GLN A 222 -33.29 -2.80 -27.02
CA GLN A 222 -32.80 -3.83 -27.92
C GLN A 222 -31.81 -4.76 -27.22
N LEU A 223 -32.06 -6.07 -27.34
CA LEU A 223 -31.17 -7.14 -26.84
C LEU A 223 -30.84 -7.04 -25.33
N GLY A 224 -31.68 -6.38 -24.55
CA GLY A 224 -31.47 -6.14 -23.11
C GLY A 224 -30.36 -5.13 -22.81
N GLN A 225 -29.81 -4.43 -23.82
CA GLN A 225 -28.64 -3.57 -23.63
C GLN A 225 -28.99 -2.20 -23.02
N VAL A 226 -28.01 -1.60 -22.35
CA VAL A 226 -28.04 -0.25 -21.79
C VAL A 226 -27.28 0.74 -22.67
N LYS A 227 -27.71 2.01 -22.64
CA LYS A 227 -27.09 3.12 -23.36
C LYS A 227 -25.80 3.52 -22.66
N ILE A 228 -24.76 3.71 -23.45
CA ILE A 228 -23.48 4.25 -23.04
C ILE A 228 -23.19 5.42 -23.98
N ASP A 229 -22.86 6.58 -23.42
CA ASP A 229 -22.49 7.76 -24.19
C ASP A 229 -21.01 7.73 -24.62
N ASP A 230 -20.57 8.82 -25.24
CA ASP A 230 -19.24 8.98 -25.84
C ASP A 230 -18.10 8.97 -24.81
N VAL A 231 -18.34 9.46 -23.59
CA VAL A 231 -17.37 9.38 -22.49
C VAL A 231 -17.44 8.06 -21.71
N GLY A 232 -18.31 7.14 -22.13
CA GLY A 232 -18.40 5.80 -21.57
C GLY A 232 -19.32 5.69 -20.34
N LEU A 233 -20.18 6.67 -20.07
CA LEU A 233 -21.14 6.66 -18.96
C LEU A 233 -22.57 6.49 -19.46
N HIS A 234 -23.55 6.47 -18.56
CA HIS A 234 -24.96 6.56 -18.94
C HIS A 234 -25.26 7.96 -19.53
N PRO A 235 -26.30 8.14 -20.37
CA PRO A 235 -26.61 9.44 -20.96
C PRO A 235 -26.75 10.55 -19.90
N GLU A 236 -26.05 11.67 -20.09
CA GLU A 236 -25.97 12.80 -19.13
C GLU A 236 -27.33 13.28 -18.59
N LYS A 237 -28.36 13.29 -19.44
CA LYS A 237 -29.73 13.65 -19.04
C LYS A 237 -30.32 12.79 -17.92
N LEU A 238 -29.78 11.57 -17.69
CA LEU A 238 -30.24 10.66 -16.65
C LEU A 238 -29.66 10.99 -15.27
N GLU A 239 -28.60 11.79 -15.20
CA GLU A 239 -28.00 12.19 -13.93
C GLU A 239 -28.96 12.97 -13.03
N THR A 240 -30.06 13.51 -13.58
CA THR A 240 -31.11 14.20 -12.82
C THR A 240 -31.95 13.23 -11.99
N TYR A 241 -32.05 11.96 -12.41
CA TYR A 241 -32.75 10.91 -11.67
C TYR A 241 -31.90 10.30 -10.58
N LEU A 242 -30.57 10.28 -10.76
CA LEU A 242 -29.62 9.81 -9.75
C LEU A 242 -29.46 10.82 -8.61
N ASP A 243 -29.88 12.07 -8.84
CA ASP A 243 -29.78 13.12 -7.85
C ASP A 243 -30.85 14.20 -8.02
N PRO A 244 -32.11 13.89 -7.68
CA PRO A 244 -33.22 14.83 -7.83
C PRO A 244 -33.11 16.07 -6.93
N HIS A 245 -32.22 16.06 -5.92
CA HIS A 245 -32.06 17.12 -4.92
C HIS A 245 -30.63 17.72 -4.83
N GLY A 246 -29.68 17.30 -5.68
CA GLY A 246 -28.32 17.86 -5.72
C GLY A 246 -27.33 17.29 -4.69
N ALA A 247 -27.73 16.31 -3.86
CA ALA A 247 -26.92 15.76 -2.77
C ALA A 247 -26.04 14.56 -3.18
N VAL A 248 -26.44 13.78 -4.20
CA VAL A 248 -25.74 12.57 -4.67
C VAL A 248 -24.69 12.89 -5.74
N ARG A 249 -24.93 13.87 -6.63
CA ARG A 249 -23.95 14.35 -7.62
C ARG A 249 -22.70 14.87 -6.96
N ALA A 250 -22.77 15.36 -5.73
CA ALA A 250 -21.60 15.88 -5.05
C ALA A 250 -20.56 14.79 -4.72
N ASN A 251 -20.98 13.55 -4.45
CA ASN A 251 -20.09 12.48 -3.98
C ASN A 251 -19.62 11.55 -5.12
N PHE A 252 -19.44 12.08 -6.33
CA PHE A 252 -19.02 11.32 -7.51
C PHE A 252 -17.71 11.87 -8.08
N TRP A 253 -16.77 10.99 -8.42
CA TRP A 253 -15.44 11.36 -8.93
C TRP A 253 -14.98 10.39 -10.03
N VAL A 254 -13.89 10.72 -10.74
CA VAL A 254 -13.39 9.96 -11.90
C VAL A 254 -13.21 8.47 -11.60
N GLY A 255 -12.73 8.09 -10.41
CA GLY A 255 -12.58 6.68 -10.02
C GLY A 255 -13.90 5.89 -10.07
N LEU A 256 -15.01 6.47 -9.60
CA LEU A 256 -16.33 5.85 -9.72
C LEU A 256 -16.79 5.79 -11.18
N ALA A 257 -16.57 6.87 -11.92
CA ALA A 257 -16.96 6.96 -13.32
C ALA A 257 -16.34 5.83 -14.17
N LEU A 258 -15.07 5.51 -13.93
CA LEU A 258 -14.38 4.40 -14.60
C LEU A 258 -15.04 3.04 -14.30
N LEU A 259 -15.42 2.79 -13.05
CA LEU A 259 -16.09 1.54 -12.67
C LEU A 259 -17.52 1.46 -13.23
N HIS A 260 -18.28 2.55 -13.23
CA HIS A 260 -19.57 2.61 -13.92
C HIS A 260 -19.39 2.30 -15.42
N SER A 261 -18.40 2.89 -16.09
CA SER A 261 -18.12 2.60 -17.50
C SER A 261 -17.82 1.13 -17.73
N LEU A 262 -16.96 0.53 -16.90
CA LEU A 262 -16.60 -0.88 -16.99
C LEU A 262 -17.83 -1.79 -16.85
N PHE A 263 -18.68 -1.57 -15.84
CA PHE A 263 -19.83 -2.44 -15.57
C PHE A 263 -21.03 -2.21 -16.49
N LEU A 264 -21.20 -1.01 -17.08
CA LEU A 264 -22.15 -0.78 -18.16
C LEU A 264 -21.73 -1.55 -19.43
N ARG A 265 -20.43 -1.50 -19.79
CA ARG A 265 -19.89 -2.27 -20.92
C ARG A 265 -20.00 -3.77 -20.67
N GLU A 266 -19.77 -4.21 -19.42
CA GLU A 266 -19.89 -5.60 -19.02
C GLU A 266 -21.33 -6.11 -19.10
N HIS A 267 -22.31 -5.34 -18.63
CA HIS A 267 -23.72 -5.66 -18.82
C HIS A 267 -24.05 -5.91 -20.30
N ASN A 268 -23.63 -5.00 -21.18
CA ASN A 268 -23.86 -5.15 -22.62
C ASN A 268 -23.15 -6.37 -23.22
N ALA A 269 -21.97 -6.75 -22.71
CA ALA A 269 -21.28 -7.97 -23.12
C ALA A 269 -22.03 -9.23 -22.68
N ILE A 270 -22.54 -9.25 -21.46
CA ILE A 270 -23.39 -10.33 -20.95
C ILE A 270 -24.66 -10.46 -21.79
N CYS A 271 -25.34 -9.35 -22.09
CA CYS A 271 -26.55 -9.36 -22.93
C CYS A 271 -26.30 -10.01 -24.31
N ARG A 272 -25.18 -9.67 -24.97
CA ARG A 272 -24.78 -10.29 -26.24
C ARG A 272 -24.50 -11.77 -26.10
N GLU A 273 -23.82 -12.17 -25.02
CA GLU A 273 -23.54 -13.57 -24.74
C GLU A 273 -24.82 -14.37 -24.52
N LEU A 274 -25.72 -13.87 -23.67
CA LEU A 274 -27.01 -14.51 -23.41
C LEU A 274 -27.84 -14.63 -24.70
N HIS A 275 -27.91 -13.57 -25.51
CA HIS A 275 -28.64 -13.61 -26.78
C HIS A 275 -28.06 -14.63 -27.77
N ARG A 276 -26.73 -14.82 -27.79
CA ARG A 276 -26.05 -15.81 -28.64
C ARG A 276 -26.47 -17.24 -28.31
N HIS A 277 -26.70 -17.57 -27.05
CA HIS A 277 -27.14 -18.90 -26.61
C HIS A 277 -28.67 -19.04 -26.56
N TYR A 278 -29.38 -17.93 -26.34
CA TYR A 278 -30.83 -17.88 -26.15
C TYR A 278 -31.47 -16.80 -27.03
N PRO A 279 -31.42 -16.94 -28.38
CA PRO A 279 -31.89 -15.91 -29.31
C PRO A 279 -33.39 -15.59 -29.20
N GLN A 280 -34.17 -16.48 -28.58
CA GLN A 280 -35.60 -16.32 -28.33
C GLN A 280 -35.95 -15.42 -27.13
N MET A 281 -34.99 -15.06 -26.28
CA MET A 281 -35.25 -14.21 -25.12
C MET A 281 -35.63 -12.79 -25.57
N SER A 282 -36.66 -12.22 -24.93
CA SER A 282 -37.05 -10.83 -25.15
C SER A 282 -36.00 -9.86 -24.61
N ASP A 283 -36.09 -8.59 -25.02
CA ASP A 283 -35.27 -7.50 -24.47
C ASP A 283 -35.30 -7.46 -22.93
N GLN A 284 -36.50 -7.55 -22.35
CA GLN A 284 -36.69 -7.56 -20.89
C GLN A 284 -36.02 -8.77 -20.24
N GLN A 285 -36.20 -9.97 -20.81
CA GLN A 285 -35.60 -11.19 -20.25
C GLN A 285 -34.07 -11.11 -20.28
N LEU A 286 -33.49 -10.63 -21.38
CA LEU A 286 -32.04 -10.44 -21.48
C LEU A 286 -31.52 -9.42 -20.46
N TYR A 287 -32.20 -8.28 -20.31
CA TYR A 287 -31.85 -7.26 -19.32
C TYR A 287 -31.88 -7.81 -17.88
N ASP A 288 -32.95 -8.49 -17.51
CA ASP A 288 -33.13 -9.05 -16.16
C ASP A 288 -32.08 -10.11 -15.85
N LYS A 289 -31.80 -11.02 -16.79
CA LYS A 289 -30.76 -12.04 -16.62
C LYS A 289 -29.35 -11.45 -16.62
N ALA A 290 -29.09 -10.44 -17.45
CA ALA A 290 -27.80 -9.76 -17.43
C ALA A 290 -27.57 -8.98 -16.13
N ARG A 291 -28.61 -8.35 -15.56
CA ARG A 291 -28.53 -7.72 -14.22
C ARG A 291 -28.18 -8.73 -13.13
N LEU A 292 -28.82 -9.91 -13.13
CA LEU A 292 -28.49 -10.99 -12.20
C LEU A 292 -27.03 -11.42 -12.32
N VAL A 293 -26.56 -11.70 -13.54
CA VAL A 293 -25.18 -12.13 -13.81
C VAL A 293 -24.17 -11.05 -13.41
N ASN A 294 -24.43 -9.79 -13.75
CA ASN A 294 -23.50 -8.69 -13.48
C ASN A 294 -23.40 -8.37 -11.98
N SER A 295 -24.54 -8.35 -11.25
CA SER A 295 -24.55 -8.20 -9.78
C SER A 295 -23.81 -9.34 -9.08
N ALA A 296 -24.00 -10.58 -9.55
CA ALA A 296 -23.24 -11.71 -9.00
C ALA A 296 -21.75 -11.69 -9.30
N LEU A 297 -21.37 -11.15 -10.46
CA LEU A 297 -19.97 -10.97 -10.81
C LEU A 297 -19.31 -9.90 -9.94
N MET A 298 -19.98 -8.77 -9.68
CA MET A 298 -19.53 -7.76 -8.71
C MET A 298 -19.33 -8.37 -7.32
N ALA A 299 -20.34 -9.09 -6.80
CA ALA A 299 -20.25 -9.77 -5.52
C ALA A 299 -19.09 -10.78 -5.43
N LYS A 300 -18.85 -11.53 -6.52
CA LYS A 300 -17.72 -12.46 -6.64
C LYS A 300 -16.38 -11.74 -6.61
N ILE A 301 -16.22 -10.69 -7.43
CA ILE A 301 -14.97 -9.90 -7.51
C ILE A 301 -14.68 -9.28 -6.15
N HIS A 302 -15.68 -8.71 -5.49
CA HIS A 302 -15.51 -8.15 -4.16
C HIS A 302 -15.06 -9.22 -3.16
N THR A 303 -15.74 -10.37 -3.14
CA THR A 303 -15.46 -11.47 -2.20
C THR A 303 -14.09 -12.12 -2.42
N LEU A 304 -13.69 -12.35 -3.67
CA LEU A 304 -12.53 -13.17 -4.02
C LEU A 304 -11.29 -12.36 -4.43
N GLU A 305 -11.44 -11.08 -4.74
CA GLU A 305 -10.34 -10.22 -5.21
C GLU A 305 -10.19 -8.98 -4.31
N TRP A 306 -11.23 -8.15 -4.16
CA TRP A 306 -11.11 -6.91 -3.37
C TRP A 306 -10.88 -7.18 -1.88
N THR A 307 -11.71 -8.02 -1.24
CA THR A 307 -11.58 -8.32 0.19
C THR A 307 -10.20 -8.95 0.48
N PRO A 308 -9.73 -9.99 -0.24
CA PRO A 308 -8.38 -10.51 -0.06
C PRO A 308 -7.26 -9.50 -0.28
N ALA A 309 -7.45 -8.45 -1.09
CA ALA A 309 -6.44 -7.40 -1.26
C ALA A 309 -6.33 -6.49 -0.04
N ILE A 310 -7.45 -6.08 0.57
CA ILE A 310 -7.46 -5.19 1.73
C ILE A 310 -7.23 -5.91 3.07
N ILE A 311 -7.47 -7.22 3.13
CA ILE A 311 -7.15 -8.07 4.30
C ILE A 311 -6.26 -9.24 3.87
N ALA A 312 -5.07 -8.92 3.35
CA ALA A 312 -4.08 -9.82 2.75
C ALA A 312 -3.33 -10.67 3.79
N HIS A 313 -4.10 -11.42 4.57
CA HIS A 313 -3.61 -12.40 5.55
C HIS A 313 -4.06 -13.81 5.12
N PRO A 314 -3.19 -14.84 5.17
CA PRO A 314 -3.50 -16.18 4.63
C PRO A 314 -4.80 -16.79 5.13
N THR A 315 -5.09 -16.58 6.42
CA THR A 315 -6.32 -17.07 7.06
C THR A 315 -7.55 -16.39 6.48
N THR A 316 -7.53 -15.08 6.24
CA THR A 316 -8.68 -14.37 5.68
C THR A 316 -8.83 -14.60 4.19
N GLU A 317 -7.73 -14.68 3.43
CA GLU A 317 -7.80 -15.10 2.03
C GLU A 317 -8.45 -16.49 1.90
N SER A 318 -8.03 -17.43 2.75
CA SER A 318 -8.63 -18.77 2.79
C SER A 318 -10.10 -18.72 3.24
N ALA A 319 -10.44 -17.88 4.22
CA ALA A 319 -11.81 -17.72 4.70
C ALA A 319 -12.73 -17.14 3.62
N MET A 320 -12.27 -16.14 2.88
CA MET A 320 -13.04 -15.54 1.78
C MET A 320 -13.28 -16.52 0.64
N ARG A 321 -12.25 -17.33 0.30
CA ARG A 321 -12.42 -18.43 -0.65
C ARG A 321 -13.40 -19.50 -0.13
N ALA A 322 -13.36 -19.80 1.17
CA ALA A 322 -14.30 -20.73 1.79
C ALA A 322 -15.73 -20.17 1.85
N ASN A 323 -15.93 -18.86 1.99
CA ASN A 323 -17.27 -18.27 1.89
C ASN A 323 -17.90 -18.50 0.51
N TRP A 324 -17.10 -18.49 -0.57
CA TRP A 324 -17.60 -18.68 -1.93
C TRP A 324 -17.64 -20.16 -2.37
N PHE A 325 -16.60 -20.95 -2.09
CA PHE A 325 -16.44 -22.33 -2.57
C PHE A 325 -16.49 -23.39 -1.47
N GLY A 326 -16.60 -22.99 -0.21
CA GLY A 326 -16.48 -23.87 0.94
C GLY A 326 -15.06 -24.38 1.19
N VAL A 327 -14.88 -25.12 2.26
CA VAL A 327 -13.57 -25.72 2.60
C VAL A 327 -13.15 -26.83 1.64
N LEU A 328 -14.09 -27.43 0.88
CA LEU A 328 -13.78 -28.37 -0.19
C LEU A 328 -13.15 -27.68 -1.42
N GLY A 329 -13.44 -26.39 -1.59
CA GLY A 329 -12.79 -25.51 -2.55
C GLY A 329 -13.26 -25.66 -4.00
N GLN A 330 -12.80 -24.72 -4.83
CA GLN A 330 -13.26 -24.56 -6.21
C GLN A 330 -13.10 -25.80 -7.09
N HIS A 331 -11.97 -26.51 -7.00
CA HIS A 331 -11.73 -27.72 -7.82
C HIS A 331 -12.73 -28.85 -7.54
N PHE A 332 -13.25 -28.92 -6.30
CA PHE A 332 -14.29 -29.87 -5.95
C PHE A 332 -15.64 -29.46 -6.56
N GLU A 333 -16.01 -28.18 -6.39
CA GLU A 333 -17.22 -27.60 -6.96
C GLU A 333 -17.27 -27.73 -8.49
N ASP A 334 -16.17 -27.40 -9.19
CA ASP A 334 -16.07 -27.49 -10.65
C ASP A 334 -16.23 -28.93 -11.18
N ARG A 335 -15.86 -29.95 -10.37
CA ARG A 335 -15.89 -31.36 -10.78
C ARG A 335 -17.19 -32.07 -10.42
N TYR A 336 -17.74 -31.78 -9.25
CA TYR A 336 -18.84 -32.56 -8.67
C TYR A 336 -20.12 -31.75 -8.49
N GLY A 337 -20.06 -30.42 -8.64
CA GLY A 337 -21.15 -29.52 -8.28
C GLY A 337 -21.52 -29.58 -6.79
N ARG A 338 -22.62 -28.93 -6.43
CA ARG A 338 -23.18 -28.97 -5.08
C ARG A 338 -23.81 -30.33 -4.76
N ILE A 339 -23.31 -31.00 -3.73
CA ILE A 339 -23.84 -32.28 -3.22
C ILE A 339 -24.34 -32.19 -1.78
N THR A 340 -24.01 -31.11 -1.06
CA THR A 340 -24.50 -30.84 0.30
C THR A 340 -25.04 -29.40 0.41
N PRO A 341 -26.12 -29.17 1.18
CA PRO A 341 -26.60 -27.82 1.48
C PRO A 341 -25.72 -27.07 2.49
N ASN A 342 -24.68 -27.72 3.05
CA ASN A 342 -23.84 -27.13 4.08
C ASN A 342 -22.85 -26.11 3.49
N GLU A 343 -23.04 -24.83 3.82
CA GLU A 343 -22.20 -23.73 3.32
C GLU A 343 -20.74 -23.79 3.77
N VAL A 344 -20.44 -24.40 4.91
CA VAL A 344 -19.05 -24.50 5.39
C VAL A 344 -18.29 -25.44 4.46
N LEU A 345 -18.94 -26.51 4.00
CA LEU A 345 -18.33 -27.50 3.12
C LEU A 345 -18.20 -27.02 1.66
N GLN A 346 -19.22 -26.38 1.10
CA GLN A 346 -19.21 -25.99 -0.33
C GLN A 346 -19.50 -24.51 -0.64
N GLY A 347 -19.59 -23.63 0.36
CA GLY A 347 -19.77 -22.19 0.18
C GLY A 347 -21.22 -21.73 0.27
N ILE A 348 -21.40 -20.42 0.43
CA ILE A 348 -22.72 -19.75 0.51
C ILE A 348 -23.43 -19.75 -0.85
N PRO A 349 -22.75 -19.45 -1.98
CA PRO A 349 -23.38 -19.54 -3.30
C PRO A 349 -24.09 -20.88 -3.53
N GLY A 350 -25.39 -20.84 -3.79
CA GLY A 350 -26.22 -22.04 -4.01
C GLY A 350 -26.62 -22.81 -2.73
N SER A 351 -26.32 -22.30 -1.52
CA SER A 351 -26.86 -22.87 -0.28
C SER A 351 -28.35 -22.53 -0.11
N PRO A 352 -29.07 -23.11 0.89
CA PRO A 352 -30.35 -22.56 1.32
C PRO A 352 -30.22 -21.12 1.80
N THR A 353 -31.24 -20.30 1.54
CA THR A 353 -31.34 -18.93 2.08
C THR A 353 -31.59 -18.99 3.58
N ASP A 354 -30.85 -18.20 4.36
CA ASP A 354 -31.01 -18.13 5.81
C ASP A 354 -30.74 -16.71 6.32
N HIS A 355 -31.59 -16.26 7.24
CA HIS A 355 -31.52 -14.94 7.86
C HIS A 355 -31.07 -15.01 9.33
N ASP A 356 -30.74 -16.20 9.84
CA ASP A 356 -30.32 -16.44 11.23
C ASP A 356 -31.37 -15.94 12.25
N GLY A 357 -32.66 -16.06 11.91
CA GLY A 357 -33.79 -15.68 12.76
C GLY A 357 -34.10 -14.18 12.83
N VAL A 358 -33.35 -13.33 12.13
CA VAL A 358 -33.53 -11.87 12.10
C VAL A 358 -33.71 -11.42 10.66
N PRO A 359 -34.70 -10.57 10.30
CA PRO A 359 -34.82 -10.06 8.94
C PRO A 359 -33.52 -9.43 8.42
N TYR A 360 -33.26 -9.59 7.12
CA TYR A 360 -32.07 -9.00 6.51
C TYR A 360 -32.17 -7.48 6.40
N SER A 361 -31.12 -6.81 6.87
CA SER A 361 -30.82 -5.42 6.63
C SER A 361 -29.31 -5.22 6.77
N LEU A 362 -28.79 -4.15 6.16
CA LEU A 362 -27.53 -3.60 6.60
C LEU A 362 -27.76 -2.79 7.88
N THR A 363 -26.68 -2.60 8.64
CA THR A 363 -26.76 -2.08 10.01
C THR A 363 -26.07 -0.74 10.14
N GLU A 364 -26.45 0.04 11.15
CA GLU A 364 -25.76 1.31 11.44
C GLU A 364 -24.27 1.11 11.78
N GLU A 365 -23.94 -0.02 12.41
CA GLU A 365 -22.56 -0.40 12.70
C GLU A 365 -21.77 -0.76 11.43
N PHE A 366 -22.44 -1.37 10.44
CA PHE A 366 -21.87 -1.61 9.11
C PHE A 366 -21.53 -0.29 8.41
N VAL A 367 -22.45 0.70 8.46
CA VAL A 367 -22.20 2.05 7.94
C VAL A 367 -21.01 2.71 8.64
N ALA A 368 -20.91 2.60 9.96
CA ALA A 368 -19.83 3.21 10.73
C ALA A 368 -18.45 2.63 10.39
N VAL A 369 -18.31 1.31 10.20
CA VAL A 369 -17.01 0.68 9.90
C VAL A 369 -16.58 0.82 8.44
N TYR A 370 -17.49 1.19 7.54
CA TYR A 370 -17.20 1.47 6.11
C TYR A 370 -16.84 2.93 5.83
N ARG A 371 -16.74 3.78 6.87
CA ARG A 371 -16.15 5.12 6.75
C ARG A 371 -14.65 4.99 6.53
N MET A 372 -14.25 4.88 5.27
CA MET A 372 -12.87 4.62 4.83
C MET A 372 -12.31 5.77 3.97
N HIS A 373 -12.81 6.99 4.19
CA HIS A 373 -12.39 8.19 3.47
C HIS A 373 -10.86 8.45 3.40
N PRO A 374 -10.02 8.04 4.38
CA PRO A 374 -8.56 8.13 4.25
C PRO A 374 -7.98 7.43 3.01
N LEU A 375 -8.70 6.49 2.39
CA LEU A 375 -8.29 5.84 1.15
C LEU A 375 -8.14 6.82 -0.03
N ILE A 376 -8.83 7.96 -0.01
CA ILE A 376 -8.83 8.95 -1.09
C ILE A 376 -7.56 9.83 -0.99
N PRO A 377 -6.71 9.92 -2.04
CA PRO A 377 -5.61 10.88 -2.08
C PRO A 377 -6.09 12.34 -2.22
N ASP A 378 -5.21 13.29 -1.91
CA ASP A 378 -5.46 14.70 -2.25
C ASP A 378 -4.99 14.99 -3.69
N ASP A 379 -3.82 14.45 -4.06
CA ASP A 379 -3.19 14.61 -5.37
C ASP A 379 -3.31 13.38 -6.27
N TYR A 380 -3.46 13.62 -7.57
CA TYR A 380 -3.64 12.60 -8.60
C TYR A 380 -2.75 12.87 -9.81
N VAL A 381 -2.06 11.83 -10.28
CA VAL A 381 -1.22 11.89 -11.48
C VAL A 381 -1.82 11.00 -12.55
N VAL A 382 -2.15 11.58 -13.71
CA VAL A 382 -2.53 10.82 -14.92
C VAL A 382 -1.25 10.49 -15.69
N ARG A 383 -1.10 9.22 -16.06
CA ARG A 383 0.08 8.68 -16.73
C ARG A 383 -0.33 7.97 -18.01
N SER A 384 0.52 8.09 -19.03
CA SER A 384 0.35 7.31 -20.25
C SER A 384 0.71 5.85 -19.99
N LEU A 385 -0.21 4.94 -20.30
CA LEU A 385 0.04 3.50 -20.29
C LEU A 385 1.19 3.10 -21.22
N ARG A 386 1.43 3.88 -22.28
CA ARG A 386 2.41 3.57 -23.33
C ARG A 386 3.86 3.61 -22.84
N ASP A 387 4.19 4.60 -22.02
CA ASP A 387 5.57 4.94 -21.66
C ASP A 387 5.72 5.54 -20.25
N ASP A 388 4.67 5.48 -19.43
CA ASP A 388 4.61 5.98 -18.05
C ASP A 388 4.83 7.50 -17.92
N GLN A 389 4.80 8.24 -19.03
CA GLN A 389 4.92 9.69 -19.01
C GLN A 389 3.72 10.30 -18.26
N GLU A 390 4.01 11.24 -17.37
CA GLU A 390 2.98 12.07 -16.74
C GLU A 390 2.29 12.96 -17.78
N LEU A 391 0.97 12.81 -17.86
CA LEU A 391 0.09 13.53 -18.77
C LEU A 391 -0.54 14.75 -18.10
N ALA A 392 -0.92 14.61 -16.83
CA ALA A 392 -1.52 15.67 -16.02
C ALA A 392 -1.38 15.42 -14.51
N HIS A 393 -1.47 16.51 -13.76
CA HIS A 393 -1.58 16.54 -12.31
C HIS A 393 -2.89 17.23 -11.93
N TYR A 394 -3.63 16.65 -10.99
CA TYR A 394 -4.92 17.14 -10.52
C TYR A 394 -5.02 17.00 -9.00
N GLU A 395 -5.80 17.88 -8.38
CA GLU A 395 -6.26 17.68 -7.00
C GLU A 395 -7.64 16.99 -7.00
N LEU A 396 -8.08 16.44 -5.86
CA LEU A 396 -9.40 15.80 -5.73
C LEU A 396 -10.56 16.64 -6.29
N PRO A 397 -10.67 17.96 -6.03
CA PRO A 397 -11.74 18.78 -6.57
C PRO A 397 -11.76 18.86 -8.10
N ASP A 398 -10.61 18.72 -8.76
CA ASP A 398 -10.54 18.69 -10.23
C ASP A 398 -11.10 17.41 -10.82
N LEU A 399 -11.18 16.34 -10.03
CA LEU A 399 -11.64 15.00 -10.44
C LEU A 399 -13.02 14.64 -9.89
N ALA A 400 -13.62 15.51 -9.08
CA ALA A 400 -14.97 15.37 -8.59
C ALA A 400 -15.98 16.03 -9.53
N GLN A 401 -17.28 15.91 -9.23
CA GLN A 401 -18.31 16.64 -9.97
C GLN A 401 -18.23 18.15 -9.68
N PRO A 402 -18.50 19.03 -10.68
CA PRO A 402 -19.03 18.74 -12.01
C PRO A 402 -18.00 18.34 -13.10
N GLN A 403 -16.71 18.22 -12.77
CA GLN A 403 -15.63 18.10 -13.76
C GLN A 403 -15.46 16.67 -14.32
N VAL A 404 -16.09 15.65 -13.73
CA VAL A 404 -15.86 14.23 -14.06
C VAL A 404 -15.93 13.93 -15.55
N ARG A 405 -17.00 14.35 -16.23
CA ARG A 405 -17.17 14.09 -17.67
C ARG A 405 -16.09 14.77 -18.52
N GLU A 406 -15.79 16.02 -18.19
CA GLU A 406 -14.73 16.79 -18.85
C GLU A 406 -13.38 16.08 -18.69
N ARG A 407 -13.05 15.59 -17.48
CA ARG A 407 -11.80 14.88 -17.20
C ARG A 407 -11.72 13.52 -17.89
N LEU A 408 -12.82 12.78 -17.97
CA LEU A 408 -12.88 11.54 -18.74
C LEU A 408 -12.67 11.76 -20.24
N ALA A 409 -13.20 12.87 -20.79
CA ALA A 409 -13.03 13.20 -22.21
C ALA A 409 -11.60 13.67 -22.57
N GLN A 410 -10.79 14.08 -21.58
CA GLN A 410 -9.44 14.59 -21.80
C GLN A 410 -8.38 13.50 -22.05
N TRP A 411 -8.58 12.30 -21.50
CA TRP A 411 -7.58 11.21 -21.52
C TRP A 411 -8.22 9.89 -21.88
N GLU A 412 -7.43 8.99 -22.47
CA GLU A 412 -7.89 7.65 -22.80
C GLU A 412 -8.28 6.88 -21.53
N THR A 413 -9.35 6.08 -21.62
CA THR A 413 -9.81 5.28 -20.46
C THR A 413 -8.74 4.28 -19.99
N ASP A 414 -7.93 3.77 -20.91
CA ASP A 414 -6.78 2.90 -20.62
C ASP A 414 -5.74 3.61 -19.74
N ASP A 415 -5.43 4.88 -20.01
CA ASP A 415 -4.49 5.70 -19.24
C ASP A 415 -5.05 5.97 -17.84
N TRP A 416 -6.35 6.21 -17.71
CA TRP A 416 -7.02 6.36 -16.42
C TRP A 416 -6.93 5.09 -15.56
N PHE A 417 -7.30 3.92 -16.11
CA PHE A 417 -7.18 2.65 -15.39
C PHE A 417 -5.74 2.35 -15.01
N TYR A 418 -4.78 2.59 -15.91
CA TYR A 418 -3.36 2.44 -15.64
C TYR A 418 -2.91 3.35 -14.48
N SER A 419 -3.29 4.62 -14.51
CA SER A 419 -2.93 5.63 -13.50
C SER A 419 -3.42 5.22 -12.12
N LEU A 420 -4.70 4.81 -12.00
CA LEU A 420 -5.25 4.33 -10.72
C LEU A 420 -4.65 2.96 -10.34
N GLY A 421 -4.24 2.15 -11.32
CA GLY A 421 -3.59 0.86 -11.10
C GLY A 421 -2.17 0.96 -10.52
N VAL A 422 -1.42 2.01 -10.88
CA VAL A 422 -0.04 2.25 -10.38
C VAL A 422 0.03 3.21 -9.19
N ALA A 423 -1.03 3.96 -8.91
CA ALA A 423 -1.15 4.83 -7.74
C ALA A 423 -1.63 4.05 -6.51
N HIS A 424 -1.33 4.58 -5.32
CA HIS A 424 -1.76 3.99 -4.04
C HIS A 424 -2.89 4.82 -3.40
N PRO A 425 -3.86 4.18 -2.71
CA PRO A 425 -4.78 4.88 -1.84
C PRO A 425 -4.10 5.21 -0.51
N GLY A 426 -4.73 6.03 0.34
CA GLY A 426 -4.21 6.32 1.68
C GLY A 426 -4.50 5.21 2.70
N GLN A 427 -3.67 5.07 3.74
CA GLN A 427 -3.93 4.19 4.87
C GLN A 427 -5.10 4.68 5.72
N ILE A 428 -5.92 3.76 6.23
CA ILE A 428 -7.02 4.06 7.15
C ILE A 428 -6.44 4.22 8.57
N THR A 429 -5.88 5.38 8.86
CA THR A 429 -5.24 5.73 10.14
C THR A 429 -5.60 7.14 10.56
N LEU A 430 -5.27 7.49 11.82
CA LEU A 430 -5.25 8.89 12.24
C LEU A 430 -4.27 9.69 11.36
N HIS A 431 -4.51 11.00 11.29
CA HIS A 431 -3.70 11.97 10.54
C HIS A 431 -3.54 11.63 9.05
N ASN A 432 -4.57 11.06 8.42
CA ASN A 432 -4.53 10.70 7.00
C ASN A 432 -5.87 10.91 6.27
N PHE A 433 -6.80 11.65 6.86
CA PHE A 433 -8.07 12.02 6.24
C PHE A 433 -7.85 13.15 5.22
N PRO A 434 -8.39 13.06 3.99
CA PRO A 434 -8.06 13.99 2.91
C PRO A 434 -8.48 15.42 3.25
N ILE A 435 -7.63 16.40 2.98
CA ILE A 435 -7.88 17.80 3.35
C ILE A 435 -9.05 18.39 2.55
N HIS A 436 -9.19 18.00 1.28
CA HIS A 436 -10.30 18.45 0.43
C HIS A 436 -11.66 17.91 0.89
N LEU A 437 -11.68 16.86 1.71
CA LEU A 437 -12.93 16.36 2.32
C LEU A 437 -13.24 17.05 3.66
N GLN A 438 -12.30 17.78 4.25
CA GLN A 438 -12.54 18.61 5.44
C GLN A 438 -13.00 20.04 5.10
N ASP A 439 -12.90 20.41 3.83
CA ASP A 439 -13.44 21.64 3.23
C ASP A 439 -14.20 21.28 1.95
N PHE A 440 -15.22 20.44 2.11
CA PHE A 440 -15.93 19.85 0.98
C PHE A 440 -17.10 20.71 0.53
N HIS A 441 -17.06 21.16 -0.72
CA HIS A 441 -18.11 21.99 -1.31
C HIS A 441 -18.97 21.19 -2.27
N ARG A 442 -20.25 21.04 -1.94
CA ARG A 442 -21.26 20.52 -2.86
C ARG A 442 -21.90 21.68 -3.63
N VAL A 443 -22.24 21.45 -4.90
CA VAL A 443 -22.90 22.46 -5.73
C VAL A 443 -24.23 22.89 -5.08
N ASN A 444 -24.38 24.17 -4.78
CA ASN A 444 -25.56 24.76 -4.12
C ASN A 444 -25.88 24.25 -2.70
N ASP A 445 -24.88 23.72 -1.97
CA ASP A 445 -25.03 23.33 -0.56
C ASP A 445 -24.09 24.12 0.36
N ILE A 446 -24.30 23.97 1.67
CA ILE A 446 -23.40 24.50 2.71
C ILE A 446 -22.07 23.71 2.65
N PRO A 447 -20.89 24.35 2.83
CA PRO A 447 -19.62 23.63 2.96
C PRO A 447 -19.69 22.60 4.09
N ILE A 448 -19.06 21.43 3.90
CA ILE A 448 -19.09 20.32 4.85
C ILE A 448 -17.66 19.92 5.24
N ASP A 449 -17.37 19.90 6.54
CA ASP A 449 -16.25 19.12 7.07
C ASP A 449 -16.72 17.67 7.22
N LEU A 450 -16.38 16.82 6.24
CA LEU A 450 -16.86 15.44 6.21
C LEU A 450 -16.33 14.62 7.38
N ALA A 451 -15.12 14.91 7.86
CA ALA A 451 -14.55 14.26 9.04
C ALA A 451 -15.35 14.59 10.30
N ALA A 452 -15.70 15.87 10.51
CA ALA A 452 -16.56 16.28 11.63
C ALA A 452 -17.98 15.72 11.49
N ALA A 453 -18.54 15.74 10.28
CA ALA A 453 -19.85 15.18 9.99
C ALA A 453 -19.91 13.68 10.32
N ASP A 454 -18.91 12.90 9.90
CA ASP A 454 -18.83 11.46 10.12
C ASP A 454 -18.82 11.08 11.60
N ILE A 455 -18.03 11.79 12.41
CA ILE A 455 -18.02 11.64 13.87
C ILE A 455 -19.42 11.88 14.42
N LEU A 456 -20.03 12.99 14.03
CA LEU A 456 -21.34 13.38 14.53
C LEU A 456 -22.45 12.41 14.08
N ARG A 457 -22.38 11.87 12.87
CA ARG A 457 -23.33 10.86 12.36
C ARG A 457 -23.27 9.58 13.17
N ILE A 458 -22.08 9.11 13.55
CA ILE A 458 -21.94 7.91 14.39
C ILE A 458 -22.61 8.14 15.75
N ARG A 459 -22.37 9.31 16.36
CA ARG A 459 -22.98 9.67 17.66
C ARG A 459 -24.50 9.86 17.56
N GLU A 460 -24.96 10.59 16.54
CA GLU A 460 -26.38 10.89 16.27
C GLU A 460 -27.20 9.63 16.07
N ARG A 461 -26.61 8.61 15.43
CA ARG A 461 -27.29 7.35 15.15
C ARG A 461 -27.18 6.35 16.29
N GLY A 462 -26.65 6.76 17.45
CA GLY A 462 -26.55 5.92 18.64
C GLY A 462 -25.65 4.71 18.46
N VAL A 463 -24.65 4.78 17.58
CA VAL A 463 -23.64 3.72 17.46
C VAL A 463 -22.69 3.83 18.66
N PRO A 464 -22.45 2.75 19.44
CA PRO A 464 -21.61 2.82 20.63
C PRO A 464 -20.17 3.30 20.35
N ARG A 465 -19.61 4.03 21.31
CA ARG A 465 -18.20 4.45 21.33
C ARG A 465 -17.25 3.23 21.34
N TYR A 466 -15.98 3.43 21.03
CA TYR A 466 -15.02 2.36 20.70
C TYR A 466 -14.94 1.22 21.72
N ASN A 467 -14.73 1.51 23.01
CA ASN A 467 -14.59 0.46 24.03
C ASN A 467 -15.90 -0.29 24.30
N ALA A 468 -17.04 0.41 24.30
CA ALA A 468 -18.35 -0.21 24.40
C ALA A 468 -18.59 -1.16 23.23
N PHE A 469 -18.27 -0.71 22.02
CA PHE A 469 -18.35 -1.49 20.79
C PHE A 469 -17.49 -2.76 20.84
N ARG A 470 -16.23 -2.66 21.28
CA ARG A 470 -15.34 -3.81 21.47
C ARG A 470 -15.90 -4.85 22.42
N ARG A 471 -16.47 -4.44 23.56
CA ARG A 471 -17.11 -5.37 24.52
C ARG A 471 -18.26 -6.15 23.87
N MET A 472 -19.06 -5.49 23.04
CA MET A 472 -20.21 -6.12 22.36
C MET A 472 -19.77 -7.14 21.30
N LEU A 473 -18.58 -6.95 20.73
CA LEU A 473 -17.93 -7.87 19.82
C LEU A 473 -17.01 -8.88 20.54
N ARG A 474 -17.08 -8.93 21.88
CA ARG A 474 -16.26 -9.80 22.76
C ARG A 474 -14.75 -9.63 22.61
N LEU A 475 -14.34 -8.48 22.09
CA LEU A 475 -12.95 -8.06 22.09
C LEU A 475 -12.56 -7.52 23.47
N LYS A 476 -11.27 -7.60 23.79
CA LYS A 476 -10.73 -6.96 25.00
C LYS A 476 -10.77 -5.44 24.82
N PRO A 477 -11.48 -4.67 25.68
CA PRO A 477 -11.44 -3.20 25.62
C PRO A 477 -10.04 -2.69 26.00
N ALA A 478 -9.67 -1.51 25.51
CA ALA A 478 -8.43 -0.84 25.90
C ALA A 478 -8.58 -0.28 27.33
N ALA A 479 -7.64 -0.58 28.24
CA ALA A 479 -7.70 -0.04 29.60
C ALA A 479 -7.03 1.34 29.70
N THR A 480 -6.10 1.62 28.79
CA THR A 480 -5.34 2.87 28.68
C THR A 480 -5.27 3.30 27.21
N PHE A 481 -4.84 4.55 26.95
CA PHE A 481 -4.61 5.01 25.58
C PHE A 481 -3.44 4.25 24.91
N GLU A 482 -2.44 3.82 25.70
CA GLU A 482 -1.33 2.96 25.26
C GLU A 482 -1.78 1.54 24.90
N ASP A 483 -2.88 1.03 25.47
CA ASP A 483 -3.48 -0.24 25.02
C ASP A 483 -4.26 -0.08 23.71
N LEU A 484 -4.72 1.14 23.41
CA LEU A 484 -5.53 1.43 22.21
C LEU A 484 -4.65 1.58 20.97
N THR A 485 -3.47 2.21 21.11
CA THR A 485 -2.55 2.47 20.01
C THR A 485 -1.10 2.27 20.42
N ASP A 486 -0.28 1.77 19.48
CA ASP A 486 1.17 1.61 19.65
C ASP A 486 1.96 2.90 19.33
N ASN A 487 1.29 3.95 18.89
CA ASN A 487 1.88 5.26 18.65
C ASN A 487 1.76 6.15 19.92
N PRO A 488 2.88 6.47 20.61
CA PRO A 488 2.84 7.25 21.84
C PRO A 488 2.36 8.69 21.64
N VAL A 489 2.54 9.27 20.44
CA VAL A 489 2.03 10.61 20.10
C VAL A 489 0.52 10.57 20.04
N TRP A 490 -0.06 9.62 19.31
CA TRP A 490 -1.51 9.46 19.22
C TRP A 490 -2.13 9.16 20.58
N ALA A 491 -1.50 8.33 21.40
CA ALA A 491 -1.97 8.06 22.76
C ALA A 491 -2.05 9.36 23.60
N GLN A 492 -1.09 10.27 23.45
CA GLN A 492 -1.12 11.57 24.12
C GLN A 492 -2.20 12.50 23.55
N GLU A 493 -2.35 12.59 22.23
CA GLU A 493 -3.39 13.42 21.61
C GLU A 493 -4.81 12.95 21.98
N LEU A 494 -5.02 11.63 21.99
CA LEU A 494 -6.28 11.02 22.44
C LEU A 494 -6.54 11.35 23.91
N ARG A 495 -5.51 11.29 24.77
CA ARG A 495 -5.61 11.69 26.17
C ARG A 495 -6.01 13.15 26.33
N ASP A 496 -5.39 14.05 25.56
CA ASP A 496 -5.68 15.48 25.62
C ASP A 496 -7.11 15.81 25.18
N ILE A 497 -7.63 15.09 24.19
CA ILE A 497 -8.95 15.37 23.58
C ILE A 497 -10.08 14.67 24.36
N TYR A 498 -9.90 13.40 24.73
CA TYR A 498 -10.95 12.58 25.32
C TYR A 498 -10.89 12.53 26.86
N GLY A 499 -9.70 12.63 27.45
CA GLY A 499 -9.45 12.49 28.89
C GLY A 499 -9.63 11.06 29.43
N ASP A 500 -10.61 10.32 28.92
CA ASP A 500 -10.95 8.94 29.27
C ASP A 500 -11.07 8.06 28.00
N VAL A 501 -10.45 6.88 28.03
CA VAL A 501 -10.46 5.92 26.91
C VAL A 501 -11.88 5.42 26.57
N GLU A 502 -12.81 5.43 27.52
CA GLU A 502 -14.22 5.06 27.28
C GLU A 502 -14.96 6.06 26.39
N ARG A 503 -14.47 7.30 26.29
CA ARG A 503 -15.10 8.37 25.48
C ARG A 503 -14.65 8.37 24.03
N VAL A 504 -13.64 7.57 23.67
CA VAL A 504 -13.08 7.55 22.31
C VAL A 504 -14.15 7.16 21.29
N ASP A 505 -14.37 8.03 20.30
CA ASP A 505 -15.28 7.76 19.18
C ASP A 505 -14.92 6.45 18.49
N LEU A 506 -15.94 5.70 18.02
CA LEU A 506 -15.73 4.44 17.31
C LEU A 506 -14.74 4.63 16.16
N MET A 507 -15.01 5.55 15.23
CA MET A 507 -14.15 5.80 14.06
C MET A 507 -12.70 6.12 14.45
N ILE A 508 -12.50 6.93 15.49
CA ILE A 508 -11.17 7.31 15.97
C ILE A 508 -10.44 6.10 16.55
N GLY A 509 -11.13 5.29 17.34
CA GLY A 509 -10.58 4.03 17.85
C GLY A 509 -10.21 3.06 16.72
N LEU A 510 -11.08 2.91 15.70
CA LEU A 510 -10.79 2.05 14.53
C LEU A 510 -9.53 2.52 13.77
N TYR A 511 -9.31 3.83 13.66
CA TYR A 511 -8.17 4.38 12.93
C TYR A 511 -6.87 4.31 13.73
N ALA A 512 -6.94 4.43 15.05
CA ALA A 512 -5.80 4.36 15.96
C ALA A 512 -5.38 2.92 16.32
N GLU A 513 -6.29 1.95 16.18
CA GLU A 513 -6.05 0.54 16.52
C GLU A 513 -4.94 -0.08 15.64
N PRO A 514 -3.95 -0.75 16.26
CA PRO A 514 -2.95 -1.53 15.54
C PRO A 514 -3.60 -2.63 14.71
N LYS A 515 -3.26 -2.69 13.43
CA LYS A 515 -3.90 -3.59 12.46
C LYS A 515 -3.21 -4.97 12.46
N PRO A 516 -3.94 -6.07 12.26
CA PRO A 516 -3.32 -7.34 11.93
C PRO A 516 -2.41 -7.22 10.70
N PRO A 517 -1.34 -8.03 10.59
CA PRO A 517 -0.48 -8.02 9.41
C PRO A 517 -1.29 -8.24 8.12
N GLY A 518 -1.08 -7.38 7.11
CA GLY A 518 -1.78 -7.42 5.83
C GLY A 518 -3.17 -6.75 5.81
N PHE A 519 -3.65 -6.20 6.93
CA PHE A 519 -4.94 -5.53 6.98
C PHE A 519 -4.86 -4.03 6.68
N GLY A 520 -5.81 -3.53 5.89
CA GLY A 520 -6.02 -2.10 5.63
C GLY A 520 -6.86 -1.39 6.69
N PHE A 521 -7.63 -2.11 7.50
CA PHE A 521 -8.48 -1.59 8.58
C PHE A 521 -8.38 -2.45 9.85
N SER A 522 -8.96 -1.99 10.96
CA SER A 522 -8.77 -2.62 12.26
C SER A 522 -9.48 -3.97 12.42
N ASP A 523 -9.01 -4.79 13.37
CA ASP A 523 -9.66 -6.06 13.71
C ASP A 523 -11.07 -5.84 14.30
N THR A 524 -11.31 -4.72 14.99
CA THR A 524 -12.65 -4.33 15.44
C THR A 524 -13.61 -4.15 14.27
N ALA A 525 -13.21 -3.40 13.22
CA ALA A 525 -14.01 -3.26 12.02
C ALA A 525 -14.23 -4.61 11.34
N PHE A 526 -13.17 -5.43 11.26
CA PHE A 526 -13.24 -6.77 10.68
C PHE A 526 -14.32 -7.67 11.31
N ARG A 527 -14.63 -7.55 12.61
CA ARG A 527 -15.70 -8.35 13.24
C ARG A 527 -17.08 -8.07 12.66
N ILE A 528 -17.35 -6.83 12.28
CA ILE A 528 -18.58 -6.50 11.56
C ILE A 528 -18.53 -7.06 10.14
N PHE A 529 -17.38 -6.98 9.46
CA PHE A 529 -17.21 -7.56 8.13
C PHE A 529 -17.45 -9.07 8.11
N ILE A 530 -16.92 -9.87 9.05
CA ILE A 530 -17.09 -11.33 9.02
C ILE A 530 -18.57 -11.73 9.10
N LEU A 531 -19.34 -10.98 9.89
CA LEU A 531 -20.78 -11.17 10.04
C LEU A 531 -21.52 -10.70 8.80
N MET A 532 -21.37 -9.42 8.46
CA MET A 532 -22.21 -8.76 7.45
C MET A 532 -21.84 -9.17 6.02
N ALA A 533 -20.57 -9.38 5.69
CA ALA A 533 -20.17 -9.82 4.34
C ALA A 533 -20.74 -11.21 4.02
N SER A 534 -20.70 -12.14 4.97
CA SER A 534 -21.32 -13.46 4.80
C SER A 534 -22.85 -13.34 4.70
N ARG A 535 -23.44 -12.43 5.47
CA ARG A 535 -24.90 -12.20 5.52
C ARG A 535 -25.45 -11.62 4.22
N ARG A 536 -24.74 -10.69 3.56
CA ARG A 536 -25.14 -10.14 2.24
C ARG A 536 -25.34 -11.22 1.18
N LEU A 537 -24.54 -12.29 1.23
CA LEU A 537 -24.68 -13.43 0.33
C LEU A 537 -25.78 -14.39 0.81
N ARG A 538 -25.71 -14.80 2.08
CA ARG A 538 -26.57 -15.87 2.63
C ARG A 538 -28.06 -15.50 2.69
N SER A 539 -28.37 -14.24 2.90
CA SER A 539 -29.75 -13.77 3.05
C SER A 539 -30.40 -13.37 1.72
N ASP A 540 -29.65 -13.33 0.64
CA ASP A 540 -30.17 -12.99 -0.70
C ASP A 540 -30.48 -14.29 -1.46
N ARG A 541 -31.73 -14.48 -1.88
CA ARG A 541 -32.12 -15.71 -2.60
C ARG A 541 -31.35 -15.88 -3.90
N PHE A 542 -30.99 -14.79 -4.58
CA PHE A 542 -30.28 -14.84 -5.85
C PHE A 542 -28.81 -15.27 -5.69
N PHE A 543 -28.26 -15.26 -4.47
CA PHE A 543 -26.97 -15.90 -4.16
C PHE A 543 -27.12 -17.28 -3.53
N THR A 544 -28.32 -17.65 -3.09
CA THR A 544 -28.57 -18.91 -2.37
C THR A 544 -29.52 -19.80 -3.16
N THR A 545 -30.78 -19.91 -2.75
CA THR A 545 -31.75 -20.85 -3.32
C THR A 545 -31.95 -20.67 -4.84
N ASP A 546 -31.89 -19.44 -5.33
CA ASP A 546 -32.08 -19.09 -6.74
C ASP A 546 -30.74 -18.92 -7.50
N PHE A 547 -29.58 -19.20 -6.89
CA PHE A 547 -28.28 -19.18 -7.58
C PHE A 547 -28.07 -20.45 -8.41
N THR A 548 -28.89 -20.61 -9.45
CA THR A 548 -28.96 -21.82 -10.28
C THR A 548 -28.97 -21.48 -11.77
N PRO A 549 -28.60 -22.44 -12.65
CA PRO A 549 -28.72 -22.24 -14.10
C PRO A 549 -30.15 -21.97 -14.57
N ALA A 550 -31.18 -22.44 -13.86
CA ALA A 550 -32.57 -22.12 -14.20
C ALA A 550 -32.88 -20.62 -14.05
N MET A 551 -32.31 -20.00 -13.02
CA MET A 551 -32.48 -18.57 -12.76
C MET A 551 -31.50 -17.71 -13.56
N TYR A 552 -30.23 -18.10 -13.66
CA TYR A 552 -29.16 -17.30 -14.26
C TYR A 552 -28.86 -17.64 -15.72
N THR A 553 -29.44 -18.73 -16.25
CA THR A 553 -29.02 -19.45 -17.46
C THR A 553 -27.66 -20.16 -17.31
N GLU A 554 -27.42 -21.20 -18.11
CA GLU A 554 -26.12 -21.90 -18.12
C GLU A 554 -24.98 -20.96 -18.56
N ALA A 555 -25.25 -20.15 -19.60
CA ALA A 555 -24.27 -19.17 -20.08
C ALA A 555 -23.98 -18.09 -19.04
N GLY A 556 -25.00 -17.60 -18.33
CA GLY A 556 -24.84 -16.62 -17.25
C GLY A 556 -24.07 -17.18 -16.05
N MET A 557 -24.36 -18.41 -15.61
CA MET A 557 -23.60 -19.07 -14.55
C MET A 557 -22.14 -19.27 -14.95
N THR A 558 -21.89 -19.73 -16.18
CA THR A 558 -20.53 -19.87 -16.73
C THR A 558 -19.81 -18.52 -16.75
N TRP A 559 -20.51 -17.45 -17.10
CA TRP A 559 -19.95 -16.10 -17.09
C TRP A 559 -19.51 -15.69 -15.69
N VAL A 560 -20.34 -15.87 -14.66
CA VAL A 560 -19.96 -15.58 -13.26
C VAL A 560 -18.76 -16.43 -12.84
N GLN A 561 -18.74 -17.72 -13.18
CA GLN A 561 -17.68 -18.65 -12.75
C GLN A 561 -16.31 -18.35 -13.39
N THR A 562 -16.28 -17.99 -14.67
CA THR A 562 -15.04 -17.87 -15.45
C THR A 562 -14.44 -16.46 -15.47
N ASN A 563 -15.19 -15.46 -15.00
CA ASN A 563 -14.73 -14.07 -15.01
C ASN A 563 -14.23 -13.56 -13.65
N SER A 564 -13.37 -12.55 -13.73
CA SER A 564 -12.67 -11.85 -12.64
C SER A 564 -12.50 -10.38 -13.03
N MET A 565 -12.07 -9.53 -12.10
CA MET A 565 -11.77 -8.13 -12.42
C MET A 565 -10.74 -8.01 -13.56
N ARG A 566 -9.76 -8.93 -13.59
CA ARG A 566 -8.73 -8.96 -14.63
C ARG A 566 -9.34 -9.24 -16.01
N THR A 567 -10.23 -10.23 -16.11
CA THR A 567 -10.84 -10.58 -17.40
C THR A 567 -11.77 -9.47 -17.89
N LEU A 568 -12.41 -8.75 -16.97
CA LEU A 568 -13.27 -7.60 -17.28
C LEU A 568 -12.46 -6.45 -17.86
N LEU A 569 -11.40 -6.04 -17.15
CA LEU A 569 -10.48 -5.01 -17.62
C LEU A 569 -9.94 -5.36 -19.00
N LEU A 570 -9.44 -6.58 -19.22
CA LEU A 570 -8.85 -6.97 -20.50
C LEU A 570 -9.85 -7.16 -21.65
N ARG A 571 -11.11 -7.47 -21.33
CA ARG A 571 -12.17 -7.57 -22.35
C ARG A 571 -12.49 -6.21 -22.96
N HIS A 572 -12.54 -5.18 -22.13
CA HIS A 572 -12.97 -3.84 -22.53
C HIS A 572 -11.82 -2.89 -22.82
N PHE A 573 -10.66 -3.14 -22.21
CA PHE A 573 -9.44 -2.32 -22.22
C PHE A 573 -8.20 -3.21 -22.46
N PRO A 574 -8.10 -3.89 -23.63
CA PRO A 574 -7.06 -4.88 -23.90
C PRO A 574 -5.65 -4.31 -23.93
N ALA A 575 -5.50 -2.99 -24.09
CA ALA A 575 -4.20 -2.31 -24.04
C ALA A 575 -3.50 -2.48 -22.68
N LEU A 576 -4.25 -2.77 -21.61
CA LEU A 576 -3.74 -3.02 -20.26
C LEU A 576 -3.02 -4.38 -20.11
N GLU A 577 -3.10 -5.28 -21.09
CA GLU A 577 -2.51 -6.64 -21.00
C GLU A 577 -1.02 -6.66 -20.61
N PRO A 578 -0.14 -5.81 -21.15
CA PRO A 578 1.28 -5.82 -20.78
C PRO A 578 1.52 -5.56 -19.30
N THR A 579 0.80 -4.62 -18.68
CA THR A 579 0.94 -4.31 -17.24
C THR A 579 0.21 -5.33 -16.37
N LEU A 580 -0.96 -5.82 -16.80
CA LEU A 580 -1.77 -6.79 -16.05
C LEU A 580 -1.29 -8.24 -16.15
N ARG A 581 -0.28 -8.54 -16.96
CA ARG A 581 0.22 -9.92 -17.15
C ARG A 581 0.78 -10.53 -15.88
N SER A 582 1.54 -9.76 -15.10
CA SER A 582 2.14 -10.22 -13.83
C SER A 582 1.27 -9.94 -12.61
N VAL A 583 0.19 -9.17 -12.77
CA VAL A 583 -0.72 -8.80 -11.70
C VAL A 583 -1.73 -9.94 -11.46
N ARG A 584 -1.62 -10.59 -10.30
CA ARG A 584 -2.53 -11.68 -9.91
C ARG A 584 -3.89 -11.18 -9.45
N ASN A 585 -3.90 -10.09 -8.69
CA ASN A 585 -5.09 -9.44 -8.16
C ASN A 585 -5.09 -7.99 -8.66
N PRO A 586 -6.07 -7.58 -9.51
CA PRO A 586 -6.11 -6.24 -10.08
C PRO A 586 -6.26 -5.09 -9.08
N PHE A 587 -6.54 -5.36 -7.80
CA PHE A 587 -6.54 -4.36 -6.73
C PHE A 587 -5.20 -4.20 -6.03
N ALA A 588 -4.21 -5.06 -6.34
CA ALA A 588 -2.82 -4.87 -5.93
C ALA A 588 -2.12 -3.86 -6.87
N PRO A 589 -1.05 -3.18 -6.43
CA PRO A 589 -0.28 -2.25 -7.27
C PRO A 589 0.18 -2.87 -8.59
N TRP A 590 -0.07 -2.17 -9.69
CA TRP A 590 0.38 -2.58 -11.01
C TRP A 590 1.83 -2.15 -11.24
N PRO A 591 2.63 -2.95 -11.97
CA PRO A 591 3.97 -2.53 -12.36
C PRO A 591 3.87 -1.37 -13.35
N ARG A 592 4.76 -0.37 -13.19
CA ARG A 592 4.87 0.73 -14.15
C ARG A 592 5.44 0.23 -15.47
N THR A 593 4.86 0.69 -16.58
CA THR A 593 5.38 0.42 -17.93
C THR A 593 6.75 1.10 -18.06
N PRO A 594 7.82 0.41 -18.48
CA PRO A 594 9.10 1.06 -18.67
C PRO A 594 9.02 2.10 -19.79
N ALA A 595 9.57 3.29 -19.55
CA ALA A 595 9.68 4.34 -20.56
C ALA A 595 10.43 3.78 -21.78
N ARG A 596 9.78 3.78 -22.96
CA ARG A 596 10.49 3.44 -24.19
C ARG A 596 11.49 4.56 -24.49
N PRO A 597 12.76 4.25 -24.85
CA PRO A 597 13.67 5.26 -25.38
C PRO A 597 13.00 5.96 -26.57
N TRP A 598 13.15 7.28 -26.65
CA TRP A 598 12.62 8.11 -27.73
C TRP A 598 13.09 7.59 -29.11
N THR A 599 12.32 6.72 -29.75
CA THR A 599 12.44 6.47 -31.19
C THR A 599 11.69 7.57 -31.91
N ARG A 600 12.46 8.42 -32.60
CA ARG A 600 12.02 9.55 -33.43
C ARG A 600 10.99 9.10 -34.48
N MET A 601 9.71 9.20 -34.15
CA MET A 601 8.62 9.33 -35.11
C MET A 601 7.67 10.42 -34.61
N SER A 602 7.85 11.63 -35.13
CA SER A 602 6.95 12.76 -34.86
C SER A 602 5.64 12.60 -35.64
N PRO A 603 4.47 12.73 -35.01
CA PRO A 603 3.29 13.31 -35.63
C PRO A 603 3.33 14.84 -35.48
N ALA A 604 2.59 15.54 -36.35
CA ALA A 604 2.61 16.99 -36.53
C ALA A 604 2.23 17.79 -35.26
N PRO A 605 2.74 19.03 -35.10
CA PRO A 605 2.51 19.85 -33.92
C PRO A 605 1.08 20.41 -33.93
N THR A 606 0.22 19.92 -33.03
CA THR A 606 -0.97 20.67 -32.62
C THR A 606 -0.54 21.75 -31.63
N THR A 607 -0.87 22.98 -31.99
CA THR A 607 -0.63 24.19 -31.22
C THR A 607 -1.49 24.19 -29.95
N THR A 608 -0.96 23.69 -28.84
CA THR A 608 -1.39 24.09 -27.50
C THR A 608 -0.27 24.91 -26.86
N ARG A 609 -0.67 26.12 -26.45
CA ARG A 609 0.14 27.14 -25.83
C ARG A 609 0.76 26.55 -24.56
N ARG A 610 2.07 26.27 -24.57
CA ARG A 610 2.84 25.95 -23.36
C ARG A 610 2.76 27.16 -22.44
N TYR A 611 2.01 27.04 -21.35
CA TYR A 611 2.36 27.78 -20.15
C TYR A 611 3.51 27.02 -19.50
N PRO A 612 4.63 27.67 -19.16
CA PRO A 612 5.53 27.08 -18.20
C PRO A 612 4.75 26.89 -16.89
N PRO A 613 5.01 25.81 -16.11
CA PRO A 613 4.41 25.68 -14.79
C PRO A 613 4.70 26.95 -13.98
N PRO A 614 3.80 27.42 -13.11
CA PRO A 614 4.25 28.27 -12.02
C PRO A 614 5.34 27.47 -11.29
N PRO A 615 6.52 28.06 -11.01
CA PRO A 615 7.50 27.36 -10.20
C PRO A 615 6.80 27.02 -8.89
N GLY A 616 6.72 25.72 -8.59
CA GLY A 616 6.57 25.31 -7.20
C GLY A 616 7.67 25.99 -6.38
N PRO A 617 7.51 26.15 -5.06
CA PRO A 617 8.61 26.65 -4.25
C PRO A 617 9.85 25.81 -4.59
N GLU A 618 10.90 26.47 -5.06
CA GLU A 618 12.18 25.78 -5.30
C GLU A 618 12.49 25.00 -4.02
N PRO A 619 12.79 23.68 -4.12
CA PRO A 619 13.03 22.87 -2.94
C PRO A 619 14.11 23.56 -2.11
N THR A 620 13.74 24.00 -0.91
CA THR A 620 14.70 24.64 -0.01
C THR A 620 15.55 23.53 0.58
N TYR A 621 16.77 23.38 0.06
CA TYR A 621 17.71 22.39 0.56
C TYR A 621 18.19 22.76 1.96
N VAL A 622 18.34 21.76 2.82
CA VAL A 622 18.83 21.94 4.18
C VAL A 622 20.27 22.46 4.12
N PRO A 623 20.54 23.68 4.63
CA PRO A 623 21.89 24.19 4.69
C PRO A 623 22.69 23.39 5.71
N TYR A 624 23.89 22.98 5.33
CA TYR A 624 24.80 22.30 6.23
C TYR A 624 25.20 23.21 7.40
N SER A 625 25.17 22.65 8.60
CA SER A 625 25.86 23.20 9.77
C SER A 625 26.32 22.07 10.69
N ASP A 626 27.37 22.29 11.49
CA ASP A 626 27.86 21.29 12.43
C ASP A 626 26.80 20.90 13.49
N ALA A 627 25.78 21.75 13.72
CA ALA A 627 24.67 21.49 14.64
C ALA A 627 23.69 20.42 14.14
N LEU A 628 23.79 20.00 12.87
CA LEU A 628 22.95 18.94 12.31
C LEU A 628 23.33 17.54 12.81
N GLU A 629 24.58 17.33 13.22
CA GLU A 629 25.02 16.08 13.82
C GLU A 629 24.70 16.06 15.31
N GLN A 630 24.10 14.97 15.78
CA GLN A 630 23.71 14.79 17.19
C GLN A 630 24.26 13.47 17.73
N PRO A 631 25.57 13.42 18.06
CA PRO A 631 26.18 12.20 18.59
C PRO A 631 25.51 11.72 19.88
N GLY A 632 25.31 10.41 20.01
CA GLY A 632 24.74 9.82 21.21
C GLY A 632 25.68 9.94 22.43
N ALA A 633 25.12 10.08 23.63
CA ALA A 633 25.91 10.28 24.86
C ALA A 633 26.95 9.16 25.16
N GLU A 634 26.66 7.92 24.75
CA GLU A 634 27.58 6.76 24.91
C GLU A 634 28.19 6.32 23.56
N GLU A 635 28.00 7.08 22.48
CA GLU A 635 28.34 6.65 21.12
C GLU A 635 29.82 6.32 20.97
N ASP A 636 30.72 7.17 21.49
CA ASP A 636 32.17 6.92 21.44
C ASP A 636 32.57 5.61 22.11
N ARG A 637 31.98 5.33 23.28
CA ARG A 637 32.23 4.11 24.03
C ARG A 637 31.70 2.87 23.30
N GLU A 638 30.56 3.00 22.63
CA GLU A 638 29.97 1.96 21.80
C GLU A 638 30.82 1.70 20.54
N ILE A 639 31.33 2.76 19.89
CA ILE A 639 32.28 2.66 18.76
C ILE A 639 33.55 1.93 19.22
N ASP A 640 34.14 2.30 20.36
CA ASP A 640 35.35 1.66 20.87
C ASP A 640 35.13 0.17 21.17
N ALA A 641 33.94 -0.20 21.66
CA ALA A 641 33.54 -1.59 21.85
C ALA A 641 33.44 -2.36 20.52
N ILE A 642 32.90 -1.73 19.47
CA ILE A 642 32.86 -2.31 18.12
C ILE A 642 34.28 -2.50 17.56
N VAL A 643 35.14 -1.48 17.64
CA VAL A 643 36.54 -1.56 17.20
C VAL A 643 37.27 -2.71 17.90
N LYS A 644 37.10 -2.86 19.21
CA LYS A 644 37.68 -3.98 19.98
C LYS A 644 37.17 -5.34 19.51
N ALA A 645 35.88 -5.45 19.23
CA ALA A 645 35.29 -6.70 18.75
C ALA A 645 35.76 -7.07 17.33
N LEU A 646 35.86 -6.08 16.43
CA LEU A 646 36.39 -6.25 15.07
C LEU A 646 37.88 -6.62 15.09
N ARG A 647 38.66 -6.04 16.01
CA ARG A 647 40.06 -6.47 16.25
C ARG A 647 40.17 -7.95 16.57
N GLY A 648 39.27 -8.48 17.42
CA GLY A 648 39.22 -9.91 17.72
C GLY A 648 38.89 -10.78 16.50
N ASN A 649 38.02 -10.30 15.60
CA ASN A 649 37.73 -11.00 14.34
C ASN A 649 38.94 -10.99 13.40
N ASN A 650 39.64 -9.85 13.29
CA ASN A 650 40.87 -9.71 12.51
C ASN A 650 41.98 -10.65 12.99
N GLU A 651 42.18 -10.79 14.31
CA GLU A 651 43.14 -11.73 14.89
C GLU A 651 42.77 -13.19 14.63
N TRP A 652 41.48 -13.53 14.66
CA TRP A 652 41.01 -14.86 14.31
C TRP A 652 41.19 -15.15 12.81
N ALA A 653 40.85 -14.21 11.94
CA ALA A 653 41.05 -14.33 10.50
C ALA A 653 42.53 -14.49 10.17
N TYR A 654 43.41 -13.70 10.79
CA TYR A 654 44.86 -13.84 10.64
C TYR A 654 45.37 -15.22 11.06
N LYS A 655 44.87 -15.78 12.17
CA LYS A 655 45.21 -17.16 12.57
C LYS A 655 44.79 -18.22 11.55
N LYS A 656 43.71 -17.97 10.80
CA LYS A 656 43.15 -18.90 9.81
C LYS A 656 43.82 -18.77 8.43
N PHE A 657 44.02 -17.54 7.96
CA PHE A 657 44.50 -17.26 6.61
C PHE A 657 45.99 -16.93 6.55
N HIS A 658 46.65 -16.74 7.70
CA HIS A 658 48.04 -16.29 7.82
C HIS A 658 48.34 -14.99 7.05
N HIS A 659 47.29 -14.20 6.81
CA HIS A 659 47.32 -12.94 6.08
C HIS A 659 46.39 -11.94 6.77
N GLY A 660 46.84 -10.70 6.92
CA GLY A 660 46.05 -9.61 7.46
C GLY A 660 44.94 -9.26 6.47
N LEU A 661 43.69 -9.47 6.89
CA LEU A 661 42.51 -9.13 6.10
C LEU A 661 41.86 -7.85 6.62
N ARG A 662 41.00 -7.27 5.78
CA ARG A 662 40.07 -6.23 6.22
C ARG A 662 38.93 -6.86 7.02
N ASP A 663 38.52 -6.18 8.08
CA ASP A 663 37.42 -6.56 8.97
C ASP A 663 36.04 -6.61 8.29
N ALA A 664 35.86 -5.84 7.22
CA ALA A 664 34.80 -5.93 6.24
C ALA A 664 35.40 -5.76 4.84
N HIS A 665 34.68 -6.19 3.80
CA HIS A 665 35.16 -6.07 2.42
C HIS A 665 36.47 -6.85 2.16
N ALA A 666 36.64 -8.04 2.76
CA ALA A 666 37.90 -8.78 2.76
C ALA A 666 38.33 -9.27 1.37
N LYS A 667 37.39 -9.80 0.57
CA LYS A 667 37.67 -10.29 -0.78
C LYS A 667 37.58 -9.18 -1.82
N THR A 668 38.64 -8.95 -2.57
CA THR A 668 38.65 -8.08 -3.75
C THR A 668 38.14 -8.83 -4.98
N LEU A 669 37.26 -8.17 -5.73
CA LEU A 669 36.70 -8.68 -6.99
C LEU A 669 37.39 -8.06 -8.20
N ALA A 670 37.77 -6.77 -8.10
CA ALA A 670 38.53 -6.07 -9.12
C ALA A 670 39.18 -4.81 -8.55
N VAL A 671 40.30 -4.40 -9.14
CA VAL A 671 40.91 -3.07 -8.96
C VAL A 671 40.99 -2.40 -10.33
N LEU A 672 40.24 -1.33 -10.50
CA LEU A 672 40.05 -0.63 -11.75
C LEU A 672 40.74 0.73 -11.74
N ARG A 673 41.40 1.04 -12.85
CA ARG A 673 41.81 2.39 -13.22
C ARG A 673 40.70 3.03 -14.04
N GLY A 674 40.30 4.23 -13.69
CA GLY A 674 39.28 4.96 -14.45
C GLY A 674 39.43 6.47 -14.37
N GLU A 675 38.38 7.15 -14.80
CA GLU A 675 38.25 8.60 -14.74
C GLU A 675 36.85 8.99 -14.24
N LEU A 676 36.77 9.93 -13.31
CA LEU A 676 35.54 10.60 -12.89
C LEU A 676 35.44 11.93 -13.64
N VAL A 677 34.43 12.07 -14.49
CA VAL A 677 34.17 13.27 -15.29
C VAL A 677 32.96 14.00 -14.73
N VAL A 678 33.18 15.17 -14.12
CA VAL A 678 32.12 16.05 -13.61
C VAL A 678 31.40 16.71 -14.79
N TYR A 679 30.07 16.71 -14.77
CA TYR A 679 29.27 17.29 -15.84
C TYR A 679 29.40 18.82 -15.89
N PRO A 680 29.29 19.44 -17.09
CA PRO A 680 29.16 20.88 -17.23
C PRO A 680 27.81 21.38 -16.70
N ASP A 681 27.75 22.67 -16.34
CA ASP A 681 26.51 23.41 -16.09
C ASP A 681 25.59 22.80 -15.00
N LEU A 682 26.19 22.23 -13.95
CA LEU A 682 25.44 21.76 -12.79
C LEU A 682 24.75 22.91 -12.05
N PRO A 683 23.54 22.70 -11.51
CA PRO A 683 22.89 23.65 -10.59
C PRO A 683 23.84 24.04 -9.44
N PRO A 684 23.84 25.29 -8.96
CA PRO A 684 24.77 25.76 -7.92
C PRO A 684 24.81 24.86 -6.67
N GLU A 685 23.66 24.29 -6.29
CA GLU A 685 23.50 23.44 -5.11
C GLU A 685 24.16 22.05 -5.29
N LEU A 686 24.29 21.60 -6.54
CA LEU A 686 24.99 20.37 -6.91
C LEU A 686 26.45 20.61 -7.29
N ALA A 687 26.78 21.80 -7.80
CA ALA A 687 28.11 22.27 -8.15
C ALA A 687 28.94 22.63 -6.91
N GLN A 688 29.19 21.64 -6.04
CA GLN A 688 29.80 21.82 -4.73
C GLN A 688 31.05 20.94 -4.56
N GLY A 689 32.05 21.45 -3.82
CA GLY A 689 33.28 20.71 -3.51
C GLY A 689 33.98 20.15 -4.75
N LEU A 690 34.21 18.84 -4.78
CA LEU A 690 34.78 18.12 -5.95
C LEU A 690 34.03 18.40 -7.27
N PHE A 691 32.71 18.64 -7.20
CA PHE A 691 31.83 18.81 -8.34
C PHE A 691 31.61 20.28 -8.72
N ALA A 692 32.34 21.22 -8.07
CA ALA A 692 32.16 22.66 -8.27
C ALA A 692 32.55 23.15 -9.66
N GLN A 693 33.42 22.42 -10.37
CA GLN A 693 33.86 22.78 -11.71
C GLN A 693 33.85 21.55 -12.63
N PRO A 694 33.46 21.72 -13.91
CA PRO A 694 33.51 20.64 -14.89
C PRO A 694 34.96 20.23 -15.12
N ARG A 695 35.30 19.02 -14.69
CA ARG A 695 36.68 18.53 -14.67
C ARG A 695 36.71 17.01 -14.68
N SER A 696 37.80 16.45 -15.19
CA SER A 696 38.06 15.02 -15.12
C SER A 696 39.18 14.71 -14.14
N TYR A 697 38.97 13.67 -13.32
CA TYR A 697 39.90 13.23 -12.29
C TYR A 697 40.22 11.74 -12.47
N PRO A 698 41.48 11.34 -12.40
CA PRO A 698 41.80 9.91 -12.36
C PRO A 698 41.23 9.24 -11.11
N VAL A 699 40.73 8.01 -11.24
CA VAL A 699 40.22 7.23 -10.12
C VAL A 699 40.86 5.84 -10.03
N ILE A 700 41.00 5.35 -8.80
CA ILE A 700 41.29 3.96 -8.48
C ILE A 700 40.07 3.38 -7.75
N THR A 701 39.42 2.42 -8.38
CA THR A 701 38.19 1.81 -7.88
C THR A 701 38.42 0.37 -7.46
N ARG A 702 37.82 -0.03 -6.34
CA ARG A 702 37.85 -1.40 -5.83
C ARG A 702 36.44 -1.94 -5.68
N LEU A 703 36.17 -3.08 -6.34
CA LEU A 703 34.98 -3.90 -6.12
C LEU A 703 35.30 -5.00 -5.10
N SER A 704 34.36 -5.29 -4.19
CA SER A 704 34.59 -6.23 -3.09
C SER A 704 33.31 -6.87 -2.55
N THR A 705 33.42 -7.99 -1.82
CA THR A 705 32.30 -8.58 -1.06
C THR A 705 32.33 -8.11 0.39
N THR A 706 31.22 -7.68 1.00
CA THR A 706 31.21 -7.06 2.34
C THR A 706 31.71 -7.95 3.50
N SER A 707 31.82 -9.27 3.33
CA SER A 707 32.31 -10.18 4.38
C SER A 707 33.72 -9.85 4.86
N GLY A 708 33.97 -9.96 6.18
CA GLY A 708 35.29 -9.82 6.81
C GLY A 708 36.22 -11.03 6.65
N VAL A 709 35.79 -12.03 5.87
CA VAL A 709 36.61 -13.20 5.52
C VAL A 709 36.43 -13.52 4.04
N ILE A 710 37.45 -14.17 3.46
CA ILE A 710 37.39 -14.61 2.06
C ILE A 710 36.43 -15.79 1.94
N ARG A 711 35.43 -15.66 1.07
CA ARG A 711 34.38 -16.65 0.80
C ARG A 711 34.20 -16.89 -0.68
N SER A 712 33.49 -17.97 -1.00
CA SER A 712 32.98 -18.21 -2.35
C SER A 712 32.04 -17.09 -2.78
N ASP A 713 32.16 -16.64 -4.02
CA ASP A 713 31.25 -15.68 -4.68
C ASP A 713 29.83 -16.24 -4.86
N GLN A 714 29.63 -17.54 -4.61
CA GLN A 714 28.31 -18.19 -4.57
C GLN A 714 27.54 -17.90 -3.27
N ILE A 715 28.20 -17.34 -2.25
CA ILE A 715 27.52 -16.93 -1.02
C ILE A 715 26.83 -15.60 -1.27
N ARG A 716 25.54 -15.54 -0.95
CA ARG A 716 24.72 -14.33 -1.09
C ARG A 716 25.16 -13.26 -0.11
N GLY A 717 25.18 -12.01 -0.57
CA GLY A 717 25.49 -10.88 0.27
C GLY A 717 25.64 -9.56 -0.48
N VAL A 718 25.97 -8.53 0.28
CA VAL A 718 26.19 -7.17 -0.21
C VAL A 718 27.58 -7.05 -0.84
N HIS A 719 27.69 -6.26 -1.91
CA HIS A 719 28.96 -5.88 -2.53
C HIS A 719 29.30 -4.43 -2.23
N GLY A 720 30.60 -4.13 -2.16
CA GLY A 720 31.12 -2.78 -1.96
C GLY A 720 31.84 -2.25 -3.19
N LEU A 721 31.64 -0.95 -3.44
CA LEU A 721 32.34 -0.14 -4.43
C LEU A 721 33.08 0.97 -3.69
N ALA A 722 34.40 0.93 -3.69
CA ALA A 722 35.23 2.02 -3.15
C ALA A 722 35.92 2.75 -4.29
N ILE A 723 35.81 4.08 -4.33
CA ILE A 723 36.38 4.94 -5.36
C ILE A 723 37.34 5.90 -4.65
N LYS A 724 38.60 5.94 -5.10
CA LYS A 724 39.58 6.93 -4.68
C LYS A 724 39.83 7.85 -5.85
N VAL A 725 39.38 9.10 -5.74
CA VAL A 725 39.59 10.16 -6.71
C VAL A 725 40.92 10.84 -6.41
N LEU A 726 41.77 10.97 -7.41
CA LEU A 726 43.09 11.58 -7.29
C LEU A 726 42.98 13.06 -7.70
N LEU A 727 43.36 13.93 -6.78
CA LEU A 727 43.30 15.38 -6.92
C LEU A 727 44.70 15.92 -7.25
N ASP A 728 44.75 17.05 -7.97
CA ASP A 728 46.02 17.74 -8.22
C ASP A 728 46.60 18.36 -6.94
N GLU A 729 45.70 18.84 -6.05
CA GLU A 729 46.03 19.48 -4.78
C GLU A 729 45.10 18.95 -3.68
N PRO A 730 45.52 18.91 -2.40
CA PRO A 730 44.70 18.37 -1.31
C PRO A 730 43.39 19.11 -1.04
N GLY A 731 43.35 20.43 -1.25
CA GLY A 731 42.23 21.28 -0.85
C GLY A 731 42.03 21.36 0.67
N GLN A 732 40.90 21.89 1.12
CA GLN A 732 40.52 21.87 2.54
C GLN A 732 40.07 20.45 2.92
N ARG A 733 40.73 19.84 3.91
CA ARG A 733 40.57 18.44 4.29
C ARG A 733 39.60 18.27 5.45
N ILE A 734 38.96 17.09 5.54
CA ILE A 734 38.07 16.73 6.67
C ILE A 734 38.88 16.59 7.97
N LEU A 735 40.01 15.87 7.90
CA LEU A 735 40.92 15.65 9.02
C LEU A 735 42.08 16.63 8.94
N ALA A 736 42.43 17.25 10.06
CA ALA A 736 43.43 18.32 10.09
C ALA A 736 44.86 17.85 9.78
N ASP A 737 45.13 16.57 9.96
CA ASP A 737 46.42 15.89 9.78
C ASP A 737 46.51 15.08 8.48
N ASP A 738 45.49 15.11 7.61
CA ASP A 738 45.49 14.44 6.31
C ASP A 738 46.07 15.38 5.24
N ASP A 739 47.24 15.07 4.69
CA ASP A 739 47.86 15.80 3.58
C ASP A 739 47.64 15.14 2.22
N ALA A 740 46.83 14.08 2.16
CA ALA A 740 46.58 13.33 0.93
C ALA A 740 45.76 14.15 -0.08
N ALA A 741 46.21 14.15 -1.34
CA ALA A 741 45.49 14.72 -2.47
C ALA A 741 44.45 13.74 -3.04
N THR A 742 43.55 13.22 -2.19
CA THR A 742 42.56 12.22 -2.58
C THR A 742 41.15 12.50 -2.04
N GLN A 743 40.11 12.01 -2.72
CA GLN A 743 38.74 11.95 -2.21
C GLN A 743 38.23 10.52 -2.31
N ASP A 744 37.90 9.91 -1.17
CA ASP A 744 37.36 8.57 -1.12
C ASP A 744 35.82 8.59 -1.07
N PHE A 745 35.17 7.77 -1.89
CA PHE A 745 33.74 7.47 -1.83
C PHE A 745 33.54 5.97 -1.64
N LEU A 746 32.80 5.57 -0.62
CA LEU A 746 32.57 4.17 -0.26
C LEU A 746 31.07 3.91 -0.34
N LEU A 747 30.69 2.97 -1.21
CA LEU A 747 29.31 2.62 -1.51
C LEU A 747 29.09 1.11 -1.39
N VAL A 748 27.85 0.70 -1.23
CA VAL A 748 27.42 -0.70 -1.17
C VAL A 748 26.15 -0.93 -1.98
N THR A 749 25.87 -2.17 -2.36
CA THR A 749 24.71 -2.49 -3.21
C THR A 749 23.36 -2.42 -2.49
N HIS A 750 23.37 -2.30 -1.16
CA HIS A 750 22.15 -2.17 -0.37
C HIS A 750 21.84 -0.69 -0.12
N ARG A 751 20.62 -0.26 -0.44
CA ARG A 751 20.24 1.17 -0.47
C ARG A 751 20.31 1.82 0.91
N GLU A 752 19.67 1.26 1.92
CA GLU A 752 19.70 1.76 3.31
C GLU A 752 20.73 1.00 4.18
N PHE A 753 21.20 1.57 5.28
CA PHE A 753 21.98 0.77 6.23
C PHE A 753 21.02 -0.09 7.09
N PRO A 754 21.29 -1.39 7.36
CA PRO A 754 20.36 -2.26 8.08
C PRO A 754 20.19 -1.95 9.58
N PHE A 755 20.89 -0.93 10.10
CA PHE A 755 20.85 -0.54 11.51
C PHE A 755 20.76 0.99 11.61
N ALA A 756 19.92 1.48 12.52
CA ALA A 756 19.66 2.92 12.63
C ALA A 756 20.89 3.70 13.09
N ASP A 757 21.58 3.19 14.13
CA ASP A 757 22.69 3.84 14.81
C ASP A 757 23.80 2.86 15.25
N VAL A 758 24.85 3.39 15.90
CA VAL A 758 25.98 2.61 16.45
C VAL A 758 25.50 1.59 17.48
N ARG A 759 24.53 1.94 18.33
CA ARG A 759 24.01 1.08 19.39
C ARG A 759 23.31 -0.15 18.83
N ALA A 760 22.45 0.04 17.83
CA ALA A 760 21.75 -1.02 17.12
C ALA A 760 22.75 -1.95 16.42
N TYR A 761 23.78 -1.38 15.79
CA TYR A 761 24.84 -2.16 15.17
C TYR A 761 25.63 -3.00 16.19
N LEU A 762 26.03 -2.41 17.33
CA LEU A 762 26.74 -3.13 18.40
C LEU A 762 25.89 -4.25 19.01
N ARG A 763 24.62 -3.98 19.34
CA ARG A 763 23.76 -4.93 20.09
C ARG A 763 23.16 -6.03 19.22
N ARG A 764 22.83 -5.73 17.96
CA ARG A 764 22.13 -6.64 17.05
C ARG A 764 23.02 -7.11 15.90
N GLY A 765 23.77 -6.20 15.29
CA GLY A 765 24.63 -6.49 14.14
C GLY A 765 25.86 -7.32 14.48
N MET A 766 26.64 -6.90 15.50
CA MET A 766 27.90 -7.56 15.85
C MET A 766 27.76 -9.03 16.27
N PRO A 767 26.78 -9.43 17.12
CA PRO A 767 26.56 -10.85 17.42
C PRO A 767 26.22 -11.68 16.19
N LEU A 768 25.39 -11.14 15.28
CA LEU A 768 25.01 -11.81 14.04
C LEU A 768 26.22 -11.97 13.11
N ALA A 769 26.98 -10.89 12.89
CA ALA A 769 28.19 -10.92 12.08
C ALA A 769 29.23 -11.91 12.64
N TRP A 770 29.42 -11.94 13.96
CA TRP A 770 30.31 -12.87 14.65
C TRP A 770 29.91 -14.33 14.46
N LEU A 771 28.60 -14.63 14.52
CA LEU A 771 28.05 -15.96 14.29
C LEU A 771 28.26 -16.39 12.84
N LEU A 772 27.85 -15.55 11.89
CA LEU A 772 27.93 -15.85 10.46
C LEU A 772 29.38 -16.00 9.97
N ALA A 773 30.32 -15.22 10.50
CA ALA A 773 31.75 -15.32 10.17
C ALA A 773 32.35 -16.70 10.48
N ARG A 774 31.79 -17.44 11.45
CA ARG A 774 32.27 -18.75 11.89
C ARG A 774 31.62 -19.94 11.18
N LEU A 775 30.55 -19.69 10.42
CA LEU A 775 29.91 -20.73 9.62
C LEU A 775 30.72 -21.02 8.34
N SER A 776 30.75 -22.30 7.97
CA SER A 776 31.32 -22.77 6.70
C SER A 776 30.42 -22.35 5.53
N ASP A 777 30.99 -22.22 4.33
CA ASP A 777 30.24 -21.83 3.13
C ASP A 777 29.03 -22.75 2.87
N PRO A 778 29.13 -24.11 2.97
CA PRO A 778 27.96 -24.98 2.84
C PRO A 778 26.87 -24.73 3.89
N ALA A 779 27.26 -24.42 5.14
CA ALA A 779 26.30 -24.10 6.20
C ALA A 779 25.56 -22.78 5.90
N LEU A 780 26.27 -21.76 5.39
CA LEU A 780 25.66 -20.50 4.98
C LEU A 780 24.75 -20.67 3.76
N THR A 781 25.14 -21.48 2.77
CA THR A 781 24.27 -21.81 1.63
C THR A 781 23.00 -22.51 2.11
N ALA A 782 23.10 -23.43 3.07
CA ALA A 782 21.94 -24.11 3.65
C ALA A 782 21.02 -23.14 4.41
N VAL A 783 21.60 -22.22 5.22
CA VAL A 783 20.85 -21.17 5.92
C VAL A 783 20.18 -20.23 4.92
N GLY A 784 20.88 -19.77 3.90
CA GLY A 784 20.33 -18.91 2.83
C GLY A 784 19.22 -19.61 2.04
N ALA A 785 19.36 -20.91 1.74
CA ALA A 785 18.33 -21.70 1.08
C ALA A 785 17.09 -21.89 1.98
N LEU A 786 17.29 -22.17 3.27
CA LEU A 786 16.21 -22.24 4.26
C LEU A 786 15.50 -20.89 4.38
N LEU A 787 16.25 -19.79 4.46
CA LEU A 787 15.72 -18.43 4.51
C LEU A 787 15.06 -18.02 3.21
N THR A 788 15.51 -18.50 2.05
CA THR A 788 14.85 -18.26 0.75
C THR A 788 13.54 -19.03 0.66
N ARG A 789 13.52 -20.29 1.14
CA ARG A 789 12.28 -21.06 1.27
C ARG A 789 11.35 -20.39 2.28
N ALA A 790 11.87 -19.95 3.41
CA ALA A 790 11.14 -19.16 4.38
C ALA A 790 10.65 -17.86 3.75
N LYS A 791 11.43 -17.08 2.98
CA LYS A 791 10.97 -15.89 2.24
C LYS A 791 9.87 -16.24 1.24
N SER A 792 9.96 -17.38 0.57
CA SER A 792 8.89 -17.82 -0.34
C SER A 792 7.63 -18.23 0.41
N VAL A 793 7.73 -18.67 1.66
CA VAL A 793 6.60 -19.04 2.53
C VAL A 793 6.06 -17.80 3.25
N LEU A 794 6.91 -17.06 3.97
CA LEU A 794 6.72 -15.76 4.60
C LEU A 794 6.19 -14.72 3.61
N GLY A 795 6.74 -14.64 2.40
CA GLY A 795 6.26 -13.80 1.31
C GLY A 795 4.94 -14.28 0.71
N ARG A 796 4.64 -15.59 0.75
CA ARG A 796 3.28 -16.11 0.49
C ARG A 796 2.32 -15.84 1.65
N VAL A 797 2.82 -15.44 2.82
CA VAL A 797 2.03 -15.08 4.01
C VAL A 797 2.18 -13.63 4.46
N GLY A 798 2.70 -12.75 3.58
CA GLY A 798 2.78 -11.29 3.81
C GLY A 798 3.76 -10.82 4.90
N VAL A 799 4.62 -11.70 5.43
CA VAL A 799 5.62 -11.34 6.44
C VAL A 799 6.94 -10.98 5.77
N ALA A 800 7.35 -9.71 5.85
CA ALA A 800 8.68 -9.26 5.42
C ALA A 800 9.75 -9.79 6.39
N LEU A 801 10.87 -10.25 5.85
CA LEU A 801 12.04 -10.56 6.67
C LEU A 801 12.68 -9.24 7.12
N PRO A 802 13.25 -9.17 8.34
CA PRO A 802 14.00 -7.98 8.75
C PRO A 802 15.10 -7.66 7.72
N ASN A 803 15.33 -6.37 7.42
CA ASN A 803 16.33 -5.93 6.41
C ASN A 803 17.71 -6.59 6.61
N ALA A 804 18.15 -6.75 7.87
CA ALA A 804 19.41 -7.42 8.22
C ALA A 804 19.49 -8.91 7.82
N VAL A 805 18.34 -9.54 7.53
CA VAL A 805 18.23 -10.94 7.07
C VAL A 805 18.00 -11.01 5.56
N GLU A 806 17.34 -9.99 4.99
CA GLU A 806 17.03 -9.92 3.56
C GLU A 806 18.29 -9.84 2.67
N ILE A 807 19.38 -9.26 3.18
CA ILE A 807 20.68 -9.24 2.49
C ILE A 807 21.24 -10.65 2.18
N PHE A 808 20.79 -11.70 2.87
CA PHE A 808 21.29 -13.07 2.68
C PHE A 808 20.45 -13.91 1.72
N ILE A 809 19.35 -13.36 1.20
CA ILE A 809 18.41 -14.08 0.32
C ILE A 809 18.26 -13.43 -1.05
N GLU A 810 18.82 -12.26 -1.29
CA GLU A 810 18.87 -11.66 -2.63
C GLU A 810 19.68 -12.53 -3.61
N PRO A 811 19.24 -12.67 -4.86
CA PRO A 811 19.96 -13.46 -5.86
C PRO A 811 21.29 -12.78 -6.21
N ASN A 812 22.35 -13.58 -6.34
CA ASN A 812 23.62 -13.10 -6.87
C ASN A 812 23.44 -12.76 -8.36
N THR A 813 23.57 -11.48 -8.70
CA THR A 813 23.53 -10.97 -10.08
C THR A 813 24.85 -10.31 -10.46
N HIS A 814 25.11 -10.13 -11.75
CA HIS A 814 26.36 -9.57 -12.28
C HIS A 814 26.69 -8.21 -11.65
N ILE A 815 27.84 -8.11 -10.99
CA ILE A 815 28.19 -6.95 -10.15
C ILE A 815 28.25 -5.62 -10.92
N LEU A 816 28.73 -5.63 -12.17
CA LEU A 816 28.80 -4.41 -13.00
C LEU A 816 27.41 -3.89 -13.43
N GLY A 817 26.35 -4.70 -13.31
CA GLY A 817 24.97 -4.28 -13.59
C GLY A 817 24.20 -3.84 -12.34
N GLN A 818 24.85 -3.75 -11.18
CA GLN A 818 24.22 -3.36 -9.92
C GLN A 818 24.38 -1.85 -9.65
N ASN A 819 23.44 -1.29 -8.90
CA ASN A 819 23.54 0.07 -8.35
C ASN A 819 24.33 0.02 -7.03
N PHE A 820 25.08 1.08 -6.75
CA PHE A 820 25.81 1.23 -5.49
C PHE A 820 25.39 2.52 -4.79
N TYR A 821 25.11 2.43 -3.50
CA TYR A 821 24.56 3.49 -2.66
C TYR A 821 25.54 3.87 -1.56
N SER A 822 25.59 5.16 -1.23
CA SER A 822 26.30 5.67 -0.05
C SER A 822 25.71 5.17 1.28
N SER A 823 24.41 4.82 1.28
CA SER A 823 23.56 4.35 2.39
C SER A 823 23.41 5.29 3.59
N ALA A 824 24.38 6.16 3.86
CA ALA A 824 24.37 7.17 4.91
C ALA A 824 24.72 8.56 4.34
N PRO A 825 24.16 9.65 4.87
CA PRO A 825 24.36 11.00 4.32
C PRO A 825 25.79 11.52 4.43
N ILE A 826 26.12 12.46 3.55
CA ILE A 826 27.37 13.24 3.56
C ILE A 826 27.05 14.73 3.46
N ARG A 827 27.96 15.59 3.89
CA ARG A 827 27.98 17.00 3.52
C ARG A 827 28.19 17.10 2.00
N TRP A 828 27.56 18.08 1.38
CA TRP A 828 27.65 18.40 -0.04
C TRP A 828 27.84 19.91 -0.21
N GLY A 829 29.04 20.39 0.13
CA GLY A 829 29.35 21.81 0.23
C GLY A 829 28.48 22.52 1.26
N GLU A 830 27.60 23.40 0.81
CA GLU A 830 26.64 24.12 1.66
C GLU A 830 25.38 23.30 1.99
N HIS A 831 25.27 22.06 1.51
CA HIS A 831 24.08 21.21 1.67
C HIS A 831 24.43 19.85 2.30
N VAL A 832 23.42 19.00 2.45
CA VAL A 832 23.53 17.60 2.86
C VAL A 832 23.01 16.72 1.72
N ALA A 833 23.64 15.58 1.45
CA ALA A 833 23.23 14.68 0.37
C ALA A 833 23.39 13.19 0.72
N LYS A 834 22.60 12.34 0.07
CA LYS A 834 22.98 10.96 -0.25
C LYS A 834 23.36 10.90 -1.72
N PHE A 835 24.12 9.88 -2.11
CA PHE A 835 24.50 9.68 -3.51
C PHE A 835 24.55 8.20 -3.89
N GLU A 836 24.46 7.93 -5.19
CA GLU A 836 24.50 6.61 -5.81
C GLU A 836 25.38 6.58 -7.07
N ILE A 837 25.81 5.38 -7.46
CA ILE A 837 26.47 5.06 -8.73
C ILE A 837 25.59 4.05 -9.47
N VAL A 838 25.15 4.39 -10.69
CA VAL A 838 24.26 3.55 -11.50
C VAL A 838 24.86 3.23 -12.87
N PRO A 839 24.57 2.05 -13.47
CA PRO A 839 25.04 1.70 -14.82
C PRO A 839 24.57 2.72 -15.88
N LEU A 840 25.47 3.17 -16.75
CA LEU A 840 25.19 4.17 -17.80
C LEU A 840 25.40 3.62 -19.22
N SER A 841 26.54 2.96 -19.51
CA SER A 841 26.80 2.42 -20.86
C SER A 841 26.03 1.13 -21.13
N GLU A 842 25.68 0.89 -22.40
CA GLU A 842 24.98 -0.33 -22.85
C GLU A 842 25.65 -1.63 -22.37
N SER A 843 26.99 -1.65 -22.38
CA SER A 843 27.80 -2.78 -21.93
C SER A 843 27.54 -3.19 -20.49
N VAL A 844 27.21 -2.25 -19.59
CA VAL A 844 26.93 -2.56 -18.18
C VAL A 844 25.44 -2.58 -17.86
N THR A 845 24.61 -1.81 -18.56
CA THR A 845 23.15 -1.82 -18.37
C THR A 845 22.52 -3.14 -18.82
N THR A 846 23.08 -3.78 -19.86
CA THR A 846 22.63 -5.12 -20.31
C THR A 846 22.92 -6.22 -19.29
N LEU A 847 23.88 -6.01 -18.38
CA LEU A 847 24.24 -6.94 -17.31
C LEU A 847 23.30 -6.85 -16.09
N ALA A 848 22.45 -5.82 -16.02
CA ALA A 848 21.53 -5.60 -14.91
C ALA A 848 20.59 -6.81 -14.74
N GLY A 849 20.55 -7.36 -13.53
CA GLY A 849 19.70 -8.51 -13.19
C GLY A 849 20.16 -9.86 -13.74
N GLN A 850 21.25 -9.94 -14.51
CA GLN A 850 21.77 -11.21 -15.01
C GLN A 850 22.28 -12.08 -13.84
N PRO A 851 21.78 -13.31 -13.63
CA PRO A 851 22.18 -14.15 -12.51
C PRO A 851 23.61 -14.66 -12.65
N LEU A 852 24.30 -14.81 -11.52
CA LEU A 852 25.60 -15.46 -11.44
C LEU A 852 25.42 -16.98 -11.66
N PRO A 853 26.03 -17.60 -12.69
CA PRO A 853 25.84 -19.03 -12.95
C PRO A 853 26.43 -19.89 -11.81
N ALA A 854 25.71 -20.91 -11.37
CA ALA A 854 26.09 -21.70 -10.18
C ALA A 854 27.40 -22.50 -10.38
N GLU A 855 27.72 -22.84 -11.63
CA GLU A 855 28.91 -23.60 -12.03
C GLU A 855 30.22 -22.78 -12.07
N THR A 856 30.17 -21.46 -11.92
CA THR A 856 31.36 -20.58 -12.05
C THR A 856 32.33 -20.63 -10.87
N GLY A 857 31.97 -21.33 -9.79
CA GLY A 857 32.90 -21.66 -8.71
C GLY A 857 33.18 -20.51 -7.73
N TYR A 858 34.32 -20.61 -7.03
CA TYR A 858 34.66 -19.78 -5.86
C TYR A 858 34.90 -18.30 -6.20
N ASP A 859 35.42 -18.00 -7.39
CA ASP A 859 35.82 -16.66 -7.85
C ASP A 859 34.99 -16.16 -9.05
N ALA A 860 33.70 -16.52 -9.04
CA ALA A 860 32.76 -16.24 -10.11
C ALA A 860 32.65 -14.76 -10.49
N TYR A 861 32.51 -13.86 -9.52
CA TYR A 861 32.39 -12.43 -9.78
C TYR A 861 33.66 -11.86 -10.36
N ARG A 862 34.80 -12.27 -9.80
CA ARG A 862 36.11 -11.84 -10.24
C ARG A 862 36.39 -12.27 -11.68
N SER A 863 36.03 -13.50 -12.03
CA SER A 863 36.15 -14.02 -13.40
C SER A 863 35.28 -13.23 -14.37
N GLN A 864 34.02 -12.95 -14.02
CA GLN A 864 33.11 -12.15 -14.85
C GLN A 864 33.60 -10.72 -15.10
N VAL A 865 34.12 -10.05 -14.05
CA VAL A 865 34.65 -8.69 -14.21
C VAL A 865 35.92 -8.70 -15.06
N PHE A 866 36.78 -9.71 -14.91
CA PHE A 866 37.95 -9.90 -15.76
C PHE A 866 37.56 -10.13 -17.22
N ASP A 867 36.65 -11.07 -17.48
CA ASP A 867 36.17 -11.40 -18.83
C ASP A 867 35.50 -10.19 -19.49
N PHE A 868 34.71 -9.42 -18.73
CA PHE A 868 34.08 -8.19 -19.22
C PHE A 868 35.13 -7.15 -19.65
N PHE A 869 36.06 -6.77 -18.75
CA PHE A 869 37.06 -5.74 -19.07
C PHE A 869 38.14 -6.21 -20.05
N ALA A 870 38.16 -7.50 -20.41
CA ALA A 870 38.99 -8.03 -21.48
C ALA A 870 38.51 -7.58 -22.87
N THR A 871 37.23 -7.22 -23.05
CA THR A 871 36.67 -6.79 -24.35
C THR A 871 35.90 -5.49 -24.30
N ASP A 872 35.39 -5.09 -23.13
CA ASP A 872 34.43 -4.01 -22.99
C ASP A 872 34.96 -2.86 -22.13
N SER A 873 34.38 -1.68 -22.35
CA SER A 873 34.50 -0.51 -21.49
C SER A 873 33.21 -0.32 -20.68
N ALA A 874 33.28 0.33 -19.52
CA ALA A 874 32.12 0.64 -18.70
C ALA A 874 32.00 2.13 -18.40
N GLU A 875 30.79 2.68 -18.52
CA GLU A 875 30.42 3.98 -17.95
C GLU A 875 29.34 3.79 -16.87
N PHE A 876 29.51 4.51 -15.76
CA PHE A 876 28.51 4.62 -14.68
C PHE A 876 28.22 6.09 -14.40
N GLU A 877 27.04 6.41 -13.90
CA GLU A 877 26.64 7.77 -13.53
C GLU A 877 26.61 7.93 -12.00
N LEU A 878 27.27 8.97 -11.49
CA LEU A 878 27.17 9.41 -10.10
C LEU A 878 26.02 10.39 -9.99
N ARG A 879 25.03 10.06 -9.15
CA ARG A 879 23.86 10.89 -8.89
C ARG A 879 23.81 11.29 -7.42
N ALA A 880 23.46 12.54 -7.15
CA ALA A 880 23.31 13.07 -5.80
C ALA A 880 21.84 13.44 -5.53
N GLN A 881 21.40 13.19 -4.30
CA GLN A 881 20.08 13.51 -3.77
C GLN A 881 20.27 14.44 -2.57
N LEU A 882 19.91 15.71 -2.73
CA LEU A 882 20.07 16.73 -1.68
C LEU A 882 18.97 16.61 -0.61
N CYS A 883 19.30 16.86 0.65
CA CYS A 883 18.36 16.83 1.76
C CYS A 883 17.45 18.07 1.73
N THR A 884 16.13 17.87 1.78
CA THR A 884 15.14 18.96 1.85
C THR A 884 14.38 18.99 3.18
N ASP A 885 14.36 17.87 3.92
CA ASP A 885 13.63 17.75 5.19
C ASP A 885 14.31 16.76 6.15
N LEU A 886 14.87 17.24 7.26
CA LEU A 886 15.56 16.40 8.24
C LEU A 886 14.66 15.40 8.99
N ALA A 887 13.34 15.64 9.03
CA ALA A 887 12.41 14.71 9.67
C ALA A 887 12.18 13.47 8.80
N ARG A 888 12.11 13.64 7.48
CA ARG A 888 11.89 12.57 6.50
C ARG A 888 13.18 12.04 5.88
N MET A 889 14.25 12.83 5.92
CA MET A 889 15.59 12.53 5.42
C MET A 889 16.60 12.64 6.57
N PRO A 890 16.48 11.84 7.63
CA PRO A 890 17.29 11.99 8.83
C PRO A 890 18.76 11.68 8.58
N ILE A 891 19.63 12.42 9.27
CA ILE A 891 21.08 12.20 9.32
C ILE A 891 21.43 11.11 10.34
N GLU A 892 20.71 11.07 11.46
CA GLU A 892 21.00 10.18 12.59
C GLU A 892 20.31 8.80 12.51
N ASP A 893 19.58 8.51 11.43
CA ASP A 893 18.99 7.19 11.17
C ASP A 893 19.21 6.75 9.72
N ALA A 894 20.18 5.84 9.54
CA ALA A 894 20.56 5.34 8.22
C ALA A 894 19.61 4.24 7.68
N THR A 895 18.60 3.82 8.44
CA THR A 895 17.58 2.85 7.98
C THR A 895 16.46 3.50 7.20
N VAL A 896 16.33 4.83 7.27
CA VAL A 896 15.25 5.55 6.62
C VAL A 896 15.56 5.79 5.13
N PRO A 897 14.72 5.30 4.21
CA PRO A 897 14.83 5.62 2.79
C PRO A 897 14.52 7.11 2.57
N TRP A 898 15.41 7.80 1.86
CA TRP A 898 15.20 9.21 1.50
C TRP A 898 14.24 9.30 0.30
N PRO A 899 13.05 9.91 0.46
CA PRO A 899 12.02 9.86 -0.57
C PRO A 899 12.42 10.67 -1.81
N GLU A 900 12.36 10.06 -2.99
CA GLU A 900 12.76 10.72 -4.24
C GLU A 900 11.75 11.79 -4.68
N GLU A 901 10.52 11.75 -4.17
CA GLU A 901 9.53 12.81 -4.37
C GLU A 901 9.90 14.13 -3.68
N LEU A 902 10.67 14.07 -2.57
CA LEU A 902 11.15 15.26 -1.86
C LEU A 902 12.42 15.84 -2.48
N SER A 903 13.22 14.99 -3.09
CA SER A 903 14.48 15.34 -3.72
C SER A 903 14.88 14.18 -4.64
N PRO A 904 14.91 14.36 -5.97
CA PRO A 904 15.31 13.31 -6.89
C PRO A 904 16.84 13.12 -6.91
N HIS A 905 17.30 11.95 -7.35
CA HIS A 905 18.71 11.74 -7.68
C HIS A 905 19.06 12.43 -9.01
N ILE A 906 19.98 13.40 -8.97
CA ILE A 906 20.41 14.17 -10.13
C ILE A 906 21.86 13.81 -10.48
N GLY A 907 22.12 13.54 -11.76
CA GLY A 907 23.47 13.21 -12.25
C GLY A 907 24.44 14.39 -12.11
N VAL A 908 25.59 14.16 -11.49
CA VAL A 908 26.63 15.17 -11.26
C VAL A 908 27.96 14.82 -11.91
N ALA A 909 28.22 13.54 -12.14
CA ALA A 909 29.44 13.08 -12.79
C ALA A 909 29.22 11.70 -13.43
N LYS A 910 30.15 11.27 -14.27
CA LYS A 910 30.24 9.90 -14.76
C LYS A 910 31.60 9.29 -14.48
N LEU A 911 31.61 8.01 -14.14
CA LEU A 911 32.81 7.18 -14.03
C LEU A 911 33.03 6.45 -15.35
N ARG A 912 34.27 6.42 -15.81
CA ARG A 912 34.69 5.77 -17.05
C ARG A 912 35.81 4.79 -16.79
N TYR A 913 35.61 3.55 -17.22
CA TYR A 913 36.61 2.49 -17.15
C TYR A 913 36.83 1.94 -18.55
N GLN A 914 38.06 2.08 -19.03
CA GLN A 914 38.48 1.49 -20.30
C GLN A 914 38.81 0.00 -20.13
N GLN A 915 38.91 -0.71 -21.26
CA GLN A 915 39.43 -2.07 -21.33
C GLN A 915 40.77 -2.15 -20.57
N GLN A 916 40.88 -3.11 -19.66
CA GLN A 916 42.05 -3.27 -18.80
C GLN A 916 42.07 -4.67 -18.18
N ASN A 917 43.20 -5.05 -17.58
CA ASN A 917 43.24 -6.24 -16.73
C ASN A 917 42.90 -5.83 -15.29
N PRO A 918 41.68 -6.10 -14.77
CA PRO A 918 41.30 -5.69 -13.42
C PRO A 918 41.89 -6.58 -12.31
N ASP A 919 42.62 -7.64 -12.69
CA ASP A 919 42.93 -8.77 -11.82
C ASP A 919 44.32 -9.38 -12.12
N SER A 920 45.34 -8.57 -12.40
CA SER A 920 46.71 -9.08 -12.41
C SER A 920 47.17 -9.43 -10.97
N PRO A 921 48.08 -10.40 -10.77
CA PRO A 921 48.60 -10.73 -9.44
C PRO A 921 49.14 -9.51 -8.68
N ASP A 922 49.82 -8.60 -9.38
CA ASP A 922 50.35 -7.37 -8.79
C ASP A 922 49.24 -6.39 -8.43
N ARG A 923 48.21 -6.21 -9.29
CA ARG A 923 47.02 -5.41 -8.96
C ARG A 923 46.28 -5.93 -7.76
N ARG A 924 46.12 -7.26 -7.64
CA ARG A 924 45.51 -7.88 -6.47
C ARG A 924 46.30 -7.58 -5.21
N ARG A 925 47.61 -7.83 -5.23
CA ARG A 925 48.46 -7.57 -4.06
C ARG A 925 48.42 -6.09 -3.68
N PHE A 926 48.47 -5.19 -4.67
CA PHE A 926 48.35 -3.76 -4.43
C PHE A 926 46.99 -3.39 -3.83
N GLY A 927 45.90 -3.88 -4.42
CA GLY A 927 44.55 -3.69 -3.92
C GLY A 927 44.28 -4.29 -2.55
N ASP A 928 44.85 -5.45 -2.25
CA ASP A 928 44.62 -6.19 -1.01
C ASP A 928 45.51 -5.74 0.14
N ASP A 929 46.76 -5.38 -0.13
CA ASP A 929 47.77 -5.12 0.91
C ASP A 929 48.18 -3.65 1.01
N VAL A 930 48.15 -2.90 -0.10
CA VAL A 930 48.62 -1.51 -0.10
C VAL A 930 47.46 -0.55 0.07
N LEU A 931 46.46 -0.60 -0.82
CA LEU A 931 45.36 0.37 -0.87
C LEU A 931 44.53 0.40 0.42
N SER A 932 44.24 1.62 0.87
CA SER A 932 43.28 1.91 1.92
C SER A 932 42.22 2.86 1.41
N TYR A 933 40.98 2.62 1.84
CA TYR A 933 39.83 3.45 1.54
C TYR A 933 39.19 3.84 2.87
N ASN A 934 38.98 5.13 3.09
CA ASN A 934 38.28 5.63 4.26
C ASN A 934 37.42 6.82 3.85
N SER A 935 36.11 6.76 4.09
CA SER A 935 35.18 7.84 3.71
C SER A 935 35.52 9.19 4.35
N TRP A 936 36.31 9.22 5.42
CA TRP A 936 36.79 10.45 6.06
C TRP A 936 38.08 11.02 5.43
N ARG A 937 38.70 10.31 4.49
CA ARG A 937 39.82 10.83 3.67
C ARG A 937 39.26 11.53 2.43
N GLY A 938 38.97 12.82 2.58
CA GLY A 938 38.40 13.63 1.51
C GLY A 938 38.39 15.12 1.82
N LEU A 939 37.78 15.87 0.90
CA LEU A 939 37.55 17.29 1.02
C LEU A 939 36.52 17.57 2.12
N ALA A 940 36.71 18.64 2.89
CA ALA A 940 35.81 19.07 3.95
C ALA A 940 34.37 19.28 3.45
N ALA A 941 34.21 19.66 2.18
CA ALA A 941 32.92 19.80 1.51
C ALA A 941 32.13 18.49 1.36
N HIS A 942 32.79 17.34 1.46
CA HIS A 942 32.21 16.00 1.30
C HIS A 942 32.32 15.15 2.58
N ARG A 943 32.34 15.80 3.75
CA ARG A 943 32.44 15.16 5.06
C ARG A 943 31.30 14.16 5.29
N PRO A 944 31.56 12.89 5.63
CA PRO A 944 30.52 11.94 6.01
C PRO A 944 29.74 12.39 7.26
N LEU A 945 28.42 12.18 7.28
CA LEU A 945 27.53 12.59 8.38
C LEU A 945 26.78 11.41 9.00
N GLY A 946 26.44 11.55 10.29
CA GLY A 946 25.61 10.59 11.01
C GLY A 946 26.39 9.43 11.65
N PRO A 947 25.71 8.61 12.48
CA PRO A 947 26.34 7.72 13.45
C PRO A 947 27.10 6.58 12.78
N ILE A 948 26.56 6.06 11.68
CA ILE A 948 27.22 5.01 10.89
C ILE A 948 28.52 5.52 10.26
N ASN A 949 28.55 6.78 9.83
CA ASN A 949 29.76 7.37 9.28
C ASN A 949 30.79 7.70 10.37
N ARG A 950 30.37 8.21 11.53
CA ARG A 950 31.27 8.41 12.69
C ARG A 950 31.89 7.10 13.18
N LEU A 951 31.13 5.99 13.15
CA LEU A 951 31.65 4.65 13.38
C LEU A 951 32.76 4.27 12.37
N LYS A 952 32.54 4.51 11.07
CA LYS A 952 33.50 4.17 9.99
C LYS A 952 34.85 4.85 10.19
N LEU A 953 34.90 6.04 10.78
CA LEU A 953 36.14 6.79 11.04
C LEU A 953 37.15 5.92 11.80
N LYS A 954 36.77 5.42 12.98
CA LYS A 954 37.65 4.61 13.84
C LYS A 954 37.82 3.18 13.32
N VAL A 955 36.75 2.58 12.77
CA VAL A 955 36.75 1.19 12.32
C VAL A 955 37.69 0.97 11.14
N TYR A 956 37.59 1.80 10.09
CA TYR A 956 38.43 1.64 8.90
C TYR A 956 39.90 1.93 9.17
N GLU A 957 40.21 2.90 10.04
CA GLU A 957 41.58 3.16 10.48
C GLU A 957 42.18 1.97 11.26
N ALA A 958 41.45 1.44 12.24
CA ALA A 958 41.90 0.29 13.03
C ALA A 958 42.11 -0.97 12.16
N SER A 959 41.22 -1.19 11.19
CA SER A 959 41.30 -2.27 10.21
C SER A 959 42.51 -2.13 9.28
N SER A 960 42.73 -0.91 8.74
CA SER A 960 43.88 -0.61 7.89
C SER A 960 45.20 -0.83 8.64
N THR A 961 45.33 -0.26 9.84
CA THR A 961 46.53 -0.36 10.67
C THR A 961 46.87 -1.81 10.96
N PHE A 962 45.89 -2.61 11.41
CA PHE A 962 46.10 -4.03 11.67
C PHE A 962 46.62 -4.78 10.43
N ARG A 963 45.98 -4.57 9.27
CA ARG A 963 46.34 -5.24 8.02
C ARG A 963 47.77 -4.89 7.59
N HIS A 964 48.10 -3.60 7.58
CA HIS A 964 49.44 -3.12 7.20
C HIS A 964 50.53 -3.66 8.14
N ASP A 965 50.29 -3.65 9.45
CA ASP A 965 51.21 -4.20 10.44
C ASP A 965 51.44 -5.70 10.24
N LYS A 966 50.36 -6.47 10.02
CA LYS A 966 50.43 -7.93 9.89
C LYS A 966 50.97 -8.40 8.55
N ASN A 967 50.81 -7.60 7.49
CA ASN A 967 51.31 -7.90 6.16
C ASN A 967 52.71 -7.32 5.92
N HIS A 968 53.26 -6.56 6.88
CA HIS A 968 54.54 -5.86 6.77
C HIS A 968 54.58 -4.92 5.56
N VAL A 969 53.49 -4.19 5.33
CA VAL A 969 53.32 -3.25 4.22
C VAL A 969 53.14 -1.86 4.80
N ARG A 970 53.91 -0.89 4.28
CA ARG A 970 53.78 0.51 4.69
C ARG A 970 52.50 1.11 4.09
N PRO A 971 51.69 1.86 4.86
CA PRO A 971 50.58 2.64 4.31
C PRO A 971 51.08 3.59 3.20
N LEU A 972 50.35 3.64 2.09
CA LEU A 972 50.67 4.46 0.93
C LEU A 972 49.37 5.03 0.35
N GLU A 973 49.32 6.36 0.18
CA GLU A 973 48.29 7.00 -0.65
C GLU A 973 48.78 6.97 -2.12
N PRO A 974 48.03 6.33 -3.02
CA PRO A 974 48.51 6.02 -4.36
C PRO A 974 48.37 7.21 -5.33
N THR A 975 49.24 7.25 -6.33
CA THR A 975 49.00 7.93 -7.60
C THR A 975 48.53 6.92 -8.65
N VAL A 976 48.03 7.39 -9.80
CA VAL A 976 47.64 6.51 -10.92
C VAL A 976 48.80 5.62 -11.38
N ALA A 977 50.03 6.15 -11.31
CA ALA A 977 51.24 5.45 -11.74
C ALA A 977 51.62 4.28 -10.81
N ASP A 978 51.16 4.31 -9.56
CA ASP A 978 51.45 3.26 -8.57
C ASP A 978 50.57 2.03 -8.78
N LEU A 979 49.44 2.15 -9.48
CA LEU A 979 48.60 1.01 -9.82
C LEU A 979 49.28 0.17 -10.90
N PRO A 980 49.60 -1.11 -10.64
CA PRO A 980 50.21 -2.00 -11.63
C PRO A 980 49.34 -2.08 -12.89
N GLN A 981 49.99 -2.25 -14.06
CA GLN A 981 49.27 -2.32 -15.34
C GLN A 981 48.30 -3.51 -15.41
#